data_AF-A0A2E1AI08-F1
#
_entry.id   AF-A0A2E1AI08-F1
#
_cell.length_a   1.000
_cell.length_b   1.000
_cell.length_c   1.000
_cell.angle_alpha   90.00
_cell.angle_beta   90.00
_cell.angle_gamma   90.00
#
_symmetry.space_group_name_H-M   'P 1'
#
loop_
_entity.id
_entity.type
_entity.pdbx_description
1 polymer ?
#
loop_
_entity_poly.entity_id
_entity_poly.type
_entity_poly.pdbx_seq_one_letter_code
_entity_poly.pdbx_strand_id
1 'polypeptide(L)'
;MKYRFGLVVLVIVLAFSAIVSSAQTPVQIVVDPDNPQWLYYNQDSNHDGKLDPFYMAGAGGPEGFLYLSPEEQAAIIDAIGASGSNALYMHMVRSHGGDGGGNQNPFIDNNPDNGVDQAVLDAWDGILAELDSRGIVVLLFFYDDSAAPFAVETPEGQEPDNTVGEIEAAFIQAVVNTFEHHGNIIWGIAEEYEEALTDAKARAIAAEIAAADDYNHAIAIHHLGGNIMNFPDDPNIDQFAQQSNATSPQALYADVREAVDLADGRYNVNMAENWNEGVDDQAQGLKDGNRSDIRLRNWATGMAGGYVMVVGTWEGVGAPPTSEMLSDWGRQKRFFESTNFDEMRPNDELKAGGTEYLLAKPGESYILYASNVSGELGLMDMQPGNYSFMWFDPATGASVEESRMISAGEHSWPTPAGIGSEVALYVRKVSDAQVFPGESWDTRTLAEVGLDEALINQFIENVGGTGVIIKDGYLVASWGSGGHGDWASAVKPLWISLMMFAIDEGRLSGVDQQIANFGWDLTEQDQTMTFSHLANMTSGYVRGEVPGEAFAYNDYGISLYLKTLFDRVYGIDSTNADAVMSLVNNELGALQFEDGSFIQTVRGGPRLTMTPRDFARIGWWWLNRGNWQGEQLLPVSYFDTYMQPQVPNNLPLTGVEDVDYLDVDTIGGDSNQVDYGPGLYGYGWWFNCFVGMTNDRAWPGAPADTFQASGHWNREIMTIIPSLNLVVAARGNWGVWQPGNADASMNTNLNLLAQAAMSTP
;
A
#
# COMPACT_ATOMS: atom_id res chain seq x y z
N MET A 1 79.84 8.20 1.52
CA MET A 1 79.49 8.74 0.18
C MET A 1 78.63 7.69 -0.52
N LYS A 2 77.41 8.07 -0.94
CA LYS A 2 76.44 7.31 -1.76
C LYS A 2 75.79 6.07 -1.12
N TYR A 3 74.62 6.25 -0.51
CA TYR A 3 73.63 5.17 -0.37
C TYR A 3 72.72 5.17 -1.61
N ARG A 4 72.57 3.98 -2.20
CA ARG A 4 71.83 3.71 -3.43
C ARG A 4 70.33 3.63 -3.14
N PHE A 5 69.55 4.30 -3.98
CA PHE A 5 68.10 4.15 -4.12
C PHE A 5 67.74 2.73 -4.55
N GLY A 6 66.86 2.07 -3.80
CA GLY A 6 66.09 0.91 -4.24
C GLY A 6 64.69 1.37 -4.63
N LEU A 7 64.35 1.24 -5.90
CA LEU A 7 63.05 1.53 -6.49
C LEU A 7 62.12 0.34 -6.18
N VAL A 8 61.10 0.53 -5.33
CA VAL A 8 60.00 -0.43 -5.20
C VAL A 8 58.90 0.01 -6.17
N VAL A 9 58.63 -0.82 -7.17
CA VAL A 9 57.51 -0.66 -8.10
C VAL A 9 56.26 -1.16 -7.36
N LEU A 10 55.41 -0.23 -6.94
CA LEU A 10 54.06 -0.52 -6.47
C LEU A 10 53.16 -0.67 -7.70
N VAL A 11 52.73 -1.89 -8.00
CA VAL A 11 51.70 -2.15 -9.01
C VAL A 11 50.35 -1.75 -8.39
N ILE A 12 49.83 -0.60 -8.79
CA ILE A 12 48.46 -0.19 -8.48
C ILE A 12 47.55 -0.95 -9.46
N VAL A 13 46.85 -1.96 -8.97
CA VAL A 13 45.69 -2.53 -9.65
C VAL A 13 44.56 -1.52 -9.46
N LEU A 14 44.32 -0.69 -10.49
CA LEU A 14 43.11 0.12 -10.58
C LEU A 14 41.95 -0.83 -10.90
N ALA A 15 41.24 -1.27 -9.86
CA ALA A 15 39.90 -1.80 -10.03
C ALA A 15 39.01 -0.62 -10.44
N PHE A 16 38.64 -0.56 -11.72
CA PHE A 16 37.50 0.21 -12.16
C PHE A 16 36.26 -0.50 -11.61
N SER A 17 35.81 -0.13 -10.41
CA SER A 17 34.41 -0.31 -10.06
C SER A 17 33.64 0.67 -10.93
N ALA A 18 32.97 0.15 -11.96
CA ALA A 18 31.91 0.90 -12.62
C ALA A 18 30.94 1.31 -11.50
N ILE A 19 30.81 2.62 -11.28
CA ILE A 19 29.66 3.15 -10.54
C ILE A 19 28.50 2.92 -11.50
N VAL A 20 27.88 1.75 -11.39
CA VAL A 20 26.53 1.54 -11.89
C VAL A 20 25.68 2.44 -10.99
N SER A 21 25.22 3.56 -11.54
CA SER A 21 24.06 4.25 -10.99
C SER A 21 22.98 3.19 -10.89
N SER A 22 22.64 2.73 -9.69
CA SER A 22 21.44 1.92 -9.49
C SER A 22 20.26 2.84 -9.79
N ALA A 23 19.81 2.85 -11.04
CA ALA A 23 18.44 3.23 -11.32
C ALA A 23 17.60 2.38 -10.36
N GLN A 24 16.80 3.05 -9.53
CA GLN A 24 15.83 2.38 -8.69
C GLN A 24 14.97 1.54 -9.65
N THR A 25 14.96 0.22 -9.47
CA THR A 25 14.07 -0.63 -10.26
C THR A 25 12.65 -0.10 -10.04
N PRO A 26 11.88 0.21 -11.09
CA PRO A 26 10.48 0.58 -10.95
C PRO A 26 9.74 -0.47 -10.12
N VAL A 27 8.68 -0.04 -9.42
CA VAL A 27 7.76 -0.99 -8.80
C VAL A 27 7.16 -1.81 -9.94
N GLN A 28 7.48 -3.10 -9.95
CA GLN A 28 7.14 -4.04 -10.99
C GLN A 28 6.22 -5.12 -10.43
N ILE A 29 5.26 -5.55 -11.23
CA ILE A 29 4.46 -6.74 -10.90
C ILE A 29 5.24 -7.97 -11.35
N VAL A 30 5.47 -8.88 -10.41
CA VAL A 30 6.23 -10.10 -10.62
C VAL A 30 5.43 -11.32 -10.18
N VAL A 31 5.78 -12.47 -10.76
CA VAL A 31 5.25 -13.77 -10.35
C VAL A 31 6.15 -14.30 -9.23
N ASP A 32 5.56 -14.80 -8.14
CA ASP A 32 6.35 -15.48 -7.10
C ASP A 32 6.79 -16.86 -7.61
N PRO A 33 8.09 -17.14 -7.77
CA PRO A 33 8.55 -18.45 -8.20
C PRO A 33 8.19 -19.58 -7.21
N ASP A 34 8.00 -19.27 -5.93
CA ASP A 34 7.58 -20.24 -4.92
C ASP A 34 6.05 -20.41 -4.84
N ASN A 35 5.29 -19.41 -5.32
CA ASN A 35 3.82 -19.46 -5.43
C ASN A 35 3.31 -18.83 -6.75
N PRO A 36 3.51 -19.49 -7.91
CA PRO A 36 3.19 -18.92 -9.23
C PRO A 36 1.72 -18.58 -9.47
N GLN A 37 0.83 -19.02 -8.57
CA GLN A 37 -0.58 -18.66 -8.55
C GLN A 37 -0.83 -17.17 -8.28
N TRP A 38 0.13 -16.45 -7.70
CA TRP A 38 -0.07 -15.07 -7.29
C TRP A 38 0.99 -14.13 -7.86
N LEU A 39 0.53 -12.91 -8.10
CA LEU A 39 1.32 -11.76 -8.46
C LEU A 39 1.67 -10.97 -7.21
N TYR A 40 2.85 -10.36 -7.23
CA TYR A 40 3.38 -9.55 -6.16
C TYR A 40 3.95 -8.26 -6.73
N TYR A 41 3.97 -7.20 -5.93
CA TYR A 41 4.85 -6.08 -6.20
C TYR A 41 6.30 -6.53 -5.90
N ASN A 42 7.28 -6.15 -6.71
CA ASN A 42 8.71 -6.43 -6.49
C ASN A 42 9.32 -5.64 -5.31
N GLN A 43 8.50 -5.36 -4.30
CA GLN A 43 8.82 -4.63 -3.10
C GLN A 43 8.23 -5.37 -1.90
N ASP A 44 8.89 -5.21 -0.76
CA ASP A 44 8.41 -5.63 0.54
C ASP A 44 8.24 -4.35 1.36
N SER A 45 7.06 -3.73 1.30
CA SER A 45 6.82 -2.45 1.97
C SER A 45 6.69 -2.62 3.47
N ASN A 46 6.28 -3.80 3.93
CA ASN A 46 6.07 -4.11 5.35
C ASN A 46 7.33 -4.71 6.03
N HIS A 47 8.36 -5.07 5.25
CA HIS A 47 9.65 -5.64 5.64
C HIS A 47 9.53 -6.97 6.39
N ASP A 48 8.51 -7.78 6.09
CA ASP A 48 8.30 -9.10 6.68
C ASP A 48 9.14 -10.21 6.03
N GLY A 49 9.93 -9.85 5.02
CA GLY A 49 10.78 -10.75 4.25
C GLY A 49 10.04 -11.42 3.08
N LYS A 50 8.81 -11.00 2.77
CA LYS A 50 8.02 -11.43 1.62
C LYS A 50 7.66 -10.22 0.76
N LEU A 51 7.48 -10.46 -0.52
CA LEU A 51 6.96 -9.42 -1.40
C LEU A 51 5.51 -9.07 -1.03
N ASP A 52 5.10 -7.83 -1.27
CA ASP A 52 3.73 -7.40 -1.05
C ASP A 52 2.79 -8.03 -2.11
N PRO A 53 1.67 -8.66 -1.72
CA PRO A 53 0.77 -9.29 -2.67
C PRO A 53 0.08 -8.24 -3.56
N PHE A 54 -0.04 -8.54 -4.86
CA PHE A 54 -0.74 -7.74 -5.85
C PHE A 54 -2.09 -8.37 -6.18
N TYR A 55 -3.17 -7.57 -6.10
CA TYR A 55 -4.48 -8.01 -6.58
C TYR A 55 -4.90 -7.24 -7.84
N MET A 56 -5.05 -7.96 -8.96
CA MET A 56 -5.51 -7.39 -10.22
C MET A 56 -7.04 -7.34 -10.27
N ALA A 57 -7.59 -6.13 -10.40
CA ALA A 57 -9.01 -5.87 -10.56
C ALA A 57 -9.26 -4.68 -11.49
N GLY A 58 -9.67 -4.96 -12.72
CA GLY A 58 -9.87 -3.90 -13.69
C GLY A 58 -10.91 -4.11 -14.77
N ALA A 59 -11.05 -3.02 -15.51
CA ALA A 59 -12.07 -2.81 -16.51
C ALA A 59 -11.71 -3.39 -17.87
N GLY A 60 -10.55 -4.05 -18.03
CA GLY A 60 -10.21 -4.81 -19.23
C GLY A 60 -10.12 -3.98 -20.51
N GLY A 61 -11.21 -3.62 -21.16
CA GLY A 61 -11.14 -2.88 -22.44
C GLY A 61 -10.76 -1.40 -22.30
N PRO A 62 -10.45 -0.67 -23.40
CA PRO A 62 -10.72 -1.13 -24.75
C PRO A 62 -9.57 -1.87 -25.47
N GLU A 63 -9.87 -2.95 -26.21
CA GLU A 63 -8.92 -3.68 -27.07
C GLU A 63 -8.06 -2.75 -27.95
N GLY A 64 -8.75 -1.81 -28.61
CA GLY A 64 -8.17 -0.84 -29.53
C GLY A 64 -7.56 0.38 -28.85
N PHE A 65 -7.28 0.35 -27.55
CA PHE A 65 -6.83 1.50 -26.76
C PHE A 65 -5.65 2.25 -27.40
N LEU A 66 -4.65 1.52 -27.91
CA LEU A 66 -3.46 2.08 -28.56
C LEU A 66 -3.76 2.90 -29.84
N TYR A 67 -4.97 2.75 -30.38
CA TYR A 67 -5.42 3.39 -31.62
C TYR A 67 -6.49 4.47 -31.41
N LEU A 68 -6.87 4.73 -30.16
CA LEU A 68 -7.76 5.83 -29.80
C LEU A 68 -7.08 7.20 -29.97
N SER A 69 -7.88 8.26 -29.95
CA SER A 69 -7.31 9.61 -29.89
C SER A 69 -6.61 9.83 -28.53
N PRO A 70 -5.57 10.70 -28.47
CA PRO A 70 -4.90 11.03 -27.21
C PRO A 70 -5.87 11.54 -26.13
N GLU A 71 -6.93 12.26 -26.52
CA GLU A 71 -7.95 12.73 -25.59
C GLU A 71 -8.78 11.59 -24.98
N GLU A 72 -9.11 10.56 -25.76
CA GLU A 72 -9.82 9.36 -25.29
C GLU A 72 -8.92 8.52 -24.39
N GLN A 73 -7.66 8.33 -24.75
CA GLN A 73 -6.66 7.61 -23.94
C GLN A 73 -6.49 8.27 -22.57
N ALA A 74 -6.26 9.59 -22.54
CA ALA A 74 -6.12 10.34 -21.29
C ALA A 74 -7.38 10.24 -20.42
N ALA A 75 -8.58 10.33 -21.02
CA ALA A 75 -9.83 10.23 -20.28
C ALA A 75 -10.02 8.85 -19.62
N ILE A 76 -9.61 7.77 -20.28
CA ILE A 76 -9.67 6.40 -19.73
C ILE A 76 -8.63 6.24 -18.60
N ILE A 77 -7.40 6.67 -18.84
CA ILE A 77 -6.32 6.63 -17.84
C ILE A 77 -6.72 7.37 -16.57
N ASP A 78 -7.21 8.61 -16.69
CA ASP A 78 -7.63 9.42 -15.56
C ASP A 78 -8.83 8.79 -14.83
N ALA A 79 -9.78 8.19 -15.57
CA ALA A 79 -10.95 7.53 -14.98
C ALA A 79 -10.55 6.29 -14.16
N ILE A 80 -9.63 5.46 -14.67
CA ILE A 80 -9.11 4.29 -13.95
C ILE A 80 -8.31 4.76 -12.72
N GLY A 81 -7.33 5.65 -12.93
CA GLY A 81 -6.44 6.14 -11.88
C GLY A 81 -7.19 6.83 -10.72
N ALA A 82 -8.28 7.55 -11.00
CA ALA A 82 -9.09 8.20 -9.96
C ALA A 82 -9.96 7.23 -9.15
N SER A 83 -10.19 6.01 -9.64
CA SER A 83 -11.12 5.04 -9.03
C SER A 83 -10.43 4.03 -8.10
N GLY A 84 -9.12 3.86 -8.24
CA GLY A 84 -8.33 2.82 -7.59
C GLY A 84 -8.43 1.44 -8.25
N SER A 85 -9.16 1.30 -9.36
CA SER A 85 -9.00 0.16 -10.27
C SER A 85 -7.60 0.19 -10.90
N ASN A 86 -7.09 -0.97 -11.32
CA ASN A 86 -5.68 -1.08 -11.68
C ASN A 86 -5.38 -1.92 -12.92
N ALA A 87 -6.33 -2.29 -13.78
CA ALA A 87 -6.03 -3.18 -14.91
C ALA A 87 -6.75 -2.83 -16.22
N LEU A 88 -6.03 -3.00 -17.32
CA LEU A 88 -6.43 -2.80 -18.71
C LEU A 88 -5.80 -3.91 -19.59
N TYR A 89 -6.43 -4.31 -20.69
CA TYR A 89 -5.82 -5.06 -21.78
C TYR A 89 -5.96 -4.31 -23.09
N MET A 90 -5.06 -4.59 -24.03
CA MET A 90 -5.03 -3.94 -25.34
C MET A 90 -4.17 -4.72 -26.33
N HIS A 91 -4.39 -4.46 -27.62
CA HIS A 91 -3.74 -5.19 -28.72
C HIS A 91 -2.78 -4.32 -29.53
N MET A 92 -1.58 -4.84 -29.79
CA MET A 92 -0.59 -4.21 -30.66
C MET A 92 -0.83 -4.48 -32.15
N VAL A 93 -1.31 -5.66 -32.54
CA VAL A 93 -1.66 -5.95 -33.93
C VAL A 93 -3.10 -6.43 -34.02
N ARG A 94 -3.97 -5.53 -34.50
CA ARG A 94 -5.40 -5.82 -34.72
C ARG A 94 -5.76 -6.07 -36.18
N SER A 95 -4.82 -5.81 -37.08
CA SER A 95 -4.99 -6.04 -38.53
C SER A 95 -4.52 -7.43 -38.93
N HIS A 96 -4.48 -7.74 -40.24
CA HIS A 96 -3.98 -9.01 -40.78
C HIS A 96 -4.79 -10.25 -40.38
N GLY A 97 -6.08 -10.09 -40.11
CA GLY A 97 -7.00 -11.17 -39.80
C GLY A 97 -7.88 -10.89 -38.59
N GLY A 98 -7.37 -10.12 -37.63
CA GLY A 98 -8.12 -9.68 -36.44
C GLY A 98 -9.15 -8.58 -36.72
N ASP A 99 -9.65 -8.00 -35.63
CA ASP A 99 -10.86 -7.15 -35.60
C ASP A 99 -10.60 -5.68 -35.94
N GLY A 100 -9.32 -5.29 -36.04
CA GLY A 100 -8.88 -3.95 -36.37
C GLY A 100 -8.87 -3.59 -37.86
N GLY A 101 -8.89 -2.28 -38.13
CA GLY A 101 -8.66 -1.75 -39.48
C GLY A 101 -7.25 -2.06 -39.99
N GLY A 102 -7.04 -2.09 -41.32
CA GLY A 102 -5.76 -2.47 -41.92
C GLY A 102 -4.54 -1.59 -41.55
N ASN A 103 -4.75 -0.48 -40.85
CA ASN A 103 -3.70 0.39 -40.30
C ASN A 103 -3.50 0.26 -38.78
N GLN A 104 -4.14 -0.72 -38.14
CA GLN A 104 -3.97 -1.01 -36.72
C GLN A 104 -2.87 -2.07 -36.55
N ASN A 105 -1.64 -1.60 -36.74
CA ASN A 105 -0.40 -2.32 -36.49
C ASN A 105 0.77 -1.32 -36.43
N PRO A 106 1.93 -1.72 -35.90
CA PRO A 106 3.11 -0.85 -35.85
C PRO A 106 4.05 -1.04 -37.05
N PHE A 107 3.60 -1.59 -38.18
CA PHE A 107 4.49 -1.91 -39.31
C PHE A 107 4.64 -0.75 -40.30
N ILE A 108 5.84 -0.59 -40.87
CA ILE A 108 6.09 0.42 -41.91
C ILE A 108 5.23 0.13 -43.14
N ASP A 109 4.44 1.12 -43.56
CA ASP A 109 3.43 1.01 -44.62
C ASP A 109 2.38 -0.10 -44.38
N ASN A 110 2.16 -0.50 -43.12
CA ASN A 110 1.29 -1.59 -42.70
C ASN A 110 1.70 -2.96 -43.27
N ASN A 111 2.99 -3.15 -43.56
CA ASN A 111 3.52 -4.41 -44.08
C ASN A 111 4.58 -5.00 -43.12
N PRO A 112 4.34 -6.17 -42.52
CA PRO A 112 5.28 -6.81 -41.60
C PRO A 112 6.68 -7.02 -42.21
N ASP A 113 6.78 -7.26 -43.52
CA ASP A 113 8.07 -7.46 -44.20
C ASP A 113 8.98 -6.21 -44.19
N ASN A 114 8.40 -5.03 -43.98
CA ASN A 114 9.16 -3.78 -43.92
C ASN A 114 9.72 -3.49 -42.52
N GLY A 115 9.37 -4.29 -41.51
CA GLY A 115 9.74 -4.08 -40.11
C GLY A 115 8.84 -3.05 -39.40
N VAL A 116 9.22 -2.76 -38.16
CA VAL A 116 8.45 -1.90 -37.25
C VAL A 116 8.74 -0.42 -37.50
N ASP A 117 7.70 0.41 -37.43
CA ASP A 117 7.81 1.86 -37.37
C ASP A 117 8.12 2.27 -35.91
N GLN A 118 9.39 2.59 -35.65
CA GLN A 118 9.86 2.98 -34.32
C GLN A 118 9.09 4.20 -33.77
N ALA A 119 8.59 5.11 -34.62
CA ALA A 119 7.84 6.26 -34.14
C ALA A 119 6.48 5.88 -33.53
N VAL A 120 5.89 4.76 -33.97
CA VAL A 120 4.68 4.20 -33.37
C VAL A 120 5.01 3.60 -32.00
N LEU A 121 6.10 2.83 -31.89
CA LEU A 121 6.53 2.28 -30.61
C LEU A 121 6.89 3.39 -29.61
N ASP A 122 7.67 4.41 -30.02
CA ASP A 122 8.04 5.54 -29.14
C ASP A 122 6.80 6.31 -28.64
N ALA A 123 5.72 6.36 -29.42
CA ALA A 123 4.46 6.98 -29.00
C ALA A 123 3.71 6.10 -27.97
N TRP A 124 3.66 4.79 -28.21
CA TRP A 124 3.07 3.83 -27.26
C TRP A 124 3.87 3.73 -25.96
N ASP A 125 5.18 3.87 -26.02
CA ASP A 125 6.06 3.91 -24.86
C ASP A 125 5.67 5.02 -23.88
N GLY A 126 5.39 6.22 -24.40
CA GLY A 126 4.90 7.34 -23.59
C GLY A 126 3.51 7.11 -22.99
N ILE A 127 2.66 6.32 -23.66
CA ILE A 127 1.33 5.95 -23.16
C ILE A 127 1.46 4.92 -22.02
N LEU A 128 2.30 3.91 -22.22
CA LEU A 128 2.61 2.90 -21.20
C LEU A 128 3.26 3.53 -19.97
N ALA A 129 4.14 4.52 -20.15
CA ALA A 129 4.71 5.28 -19.04
C ALA A 129 3.66 6.02 -18.20
N GLU A 130 2.63 6.59 -18.83
CA GLU A 130 1.54 7.23 -18.08
C GLU A 130 0.71 6.19 -17.32
N LEU A 131 0.34 5.06 -17.94
CA LEU A 131 -0.35 3.96 -17.28
C LEU A 131 0.45 3.43 -16.08
N ASP A 132 1.75 3.23 -16.26
CA ASP A 132 2.70 2.78 -15.22
C ASP A 132 2.76 3.78 -14.05
N SER A 133 2.82 5.09 -14.34
CA SER A 133 2.82 6.15 -13.33
C SER A 133 1.55 6.19 -12.47
N ARG A 134 0.44 5.61 -12.95
CA ARG A 134 -0.83 5.48 -12.23
C ARG A 134 -1.00 4.11 -11.59
N GLY A 135 -0.03 3.21 -11.72
CA GLY A 135 -0.09 1.83 -11.20
C GLY A 135 -1.16 0.99 -11.91
N ILE A 136 -1.38 1.23 -13.21
CA ILE A 136 -2.33 0.46 -14.03
C ILE A 136 -1.56 -0.64 -14.74
N VAL A 137 -1.86 -1.91 -14.42
CA VAL A 137 -1.34 -3.07 -15.13
C VAL A 137 -1.97 -3.23 -16.49
N VAL A 138 -1.13 -3.53 -17.48
CA VAL A 138 -1.52 -3.73 -18.87
C VAL A 138 -1.27 -5.18 -19.26
N LEU A 139 -2.34 -5.90 -19.61
CA LEU A 139 -2.24 -7.13 -20.38
C LEU A 139 -2.08 -6.74 -21.86
N LEU A 140 -0.84 -6.73 -22.34
CA LEU A 140 -0.46 -6.20 -23.64
C LEU A 140 -0.30 -7.34 -24.65
N PHE A 141 -1.30 -7.52 -25.51
CA PHE A 141 -1.31 -8.59 -26.49
C PHE A 141 -0.53 -8.22 -27.76
N PHE A 142 0.28 -9.16 -28.26
CA PHE A 142 0.92 -9.03 -29.57
C PHE A 142 -0.10 -9.12 -30.70
N TYR A 143 -1.02 -10.07 -30.63
CA TYR A 143 -1.98 -10.36 -31.70
C TYR A 143 -3.42 -10.44 -31.16
N ASP A 144 -4.36 -9.89 -31.92
CA ASP A 144 -5.81 -9.83 -31.67
C ASP A 144 -6.48 -10.97 -32.44
N ASP A 145 -7.17 -11.89 -31.75
CA ASP A 145 -7.92 -13.02 -32.33
C ASP A 145 -7.20 -13.71 -33.51
N SER A 146 -7.83 -13.66 -34.69
CA SER A 146 -7.38 -14.18 -35.97
C SER A 146 -6.18 -13.43 -36.61
N ALA A 147 -5.57 -12.44 -35.93
CA ALA A 147 -4.44 -11.69 -36.48
C ALA A 147 -3.21 -12.58 -36.69
N ALA A 148 -2.82 -12.74 -37.96
CA ALA A 148 -1.73 -13.63 -38.34
C ALA A 148 -0.74 -12.95 -39.32
N PRO A 149 -0.09 -11.84 -38.94
CA PRO A 149 0.75 -11.03 -39.84
C PRO A 149 1.96 -11.79 -40.41
N PHE A 150 2.43 -12.83 -39.73
CA PHE A 150 3.58 -13.65 -40.14
C PHE A 150 3.20 -15.07 -40.56
N ALA A 151 1.91 -15.33 -40.84
CA ALA A 151 1.46 -16.66 -41.25
C ALA A 151 2.12 -17.10 -42.56
N VAL A 152 2.69 -18.30 -42.55
CA VAL A 152 3.21 -18.96 -43.75
C VAL A 152 2.14 -19.90 -44.28
N GLU A 153 1.78 -19.77 -45.57
CA GLU A 153 0.85 -20.70 -46.21
C GLU A 153 1.32 -22.14 -46.03
N THR A 154 0.51 -22.95 -45.36
CA THR A 154 0.79 -24.37 -45.14
C THR A 154 0.30 -25.18 -46.35
N PRO A 155 1.17 -25.83 -47.13
CA PRO A 155 0.73 -26.64 -48.25
C PRO A 155 -0.15 -27.82 -47.80
N GLU A 156 -1.13 -28.20 -48.62
CA GLU A 156 -2.05 -29.30 -48.31
C GLU A 156 -1.29 -30.60 -47.96
N GLY A 157 -1.53 -31.13 -46.75
CA GLY A 157 -0.90 -32.34 -46.24
C GLY A 157 0.45 -32.15 -45.55
N GLN A 158 0.86 -30.91 -45.26
CA GLN A 158 2.01 -30.60 -44.40
C GLN A 158 1.55 -30.03 -43.06
N GLU A 159 2.38 -30.22 -42.03
CA GLU A 159 2.17 -29.58 -40.73
C GLU A 159 2.43 -28.07 -40.85
N PRO A 160 1.68 -27.24 -40.09
CA PRO A 160 1.88 -25.80 -40.07
C PRO A 160 3.28 -25.43 -39.57
N ASP A 161 3.79 -24.28 -40.05
CA ASP A 161 5.05 -23.73 -39.55
C ASP A 161 4.85 -23.20 -38.13
N ASN A 162 5.41 -23.93 -37.16
CA ASN A 162 5.31 -23.61 -35.74
C ASN A 162 6.53 -22.84 -35.23
N THR A 163 7.39 -22.32 -36.11
CA THR A 163 8.59 -21.57 -35.74
C THR A 163 8.34 -20.07 -35.73
N VAL A 164 9.04 -19.33 -34.86
CA VAL A 164 9.15 -17.87 -34.96
C VAL A 164 10.19 -17.55 -36.03
N GLY A 165 9.75 -16.95 -37.14
CA GLY A 165 10.62 -16.59 -38.26
C GLY A 165 11.48 -15.35 -37.94
N GLU A 166 12.52 -15.09 -38.75
CA GLU A 166 13.45 -13.98 -38.52
C GLU A 166 12.76 -12.61 -38.41
N ILE A 167 11.72 -12.37 -39.21
CA ILE A 167 10.99 -11.09 -39.22
C ILE A 167 10.12 -10.94 -37.97
N GLU A 168 9.46 -12.01 -37.55
CA GLU A 168 8.62 -12.01 -36.35
C GLU A 168 9.46 -11.92 -35.07
N ALA A 169 10.59 -12.63 -35.01
CA ALA A 169 11.55 -12.50 -33.91
C ALA A 169 12.05 -11.05 -33.81
N ALA A 170 12.38 -10.41 -34.94
CA ALA A 170 12.78 -9.01 -34.96
C ALA A 170 11.65 -8.07 -34.49
N PHE A 171 10.38 -8.37 -34.80
CA PHE A 171 9.23 -7.63 -34.28
C PHE A 171 9.07 -7.80 -32.76
N ILE A 172 9.07 -9.04 -32.26
CA ILE A 172 8.95 -9.35 -30.83
C ILE A 172 10.06 -8.65 -30.06
N GLN A 173 11.31 -8.82 -30.49
CA GLN A 173 12.47 -8.17 -29.86
C GLN A 173 12.35 -6.64 -29.90
N ALA A 174 11.91 -6.04 -31.00
CA ALA A 174 11.76 -4.58 -31.07
C ALA A 174 10.73 -4.06 -30.06
N VAL A 175 9.59 -4.74 -29.92
CA VAL A 175 8.55 -4.42 -28.93
C VAL A 175 9.06 -4.60 -27.51
N VAL A 176 9.58 -5.79 -27.17
CA VAL A 176 10.04 -6.12 -25.81
C VAL A 176 11.15 -5.17 -25.38
N ASN A 177 12.21 -4.99 -26.19
CA ASN A 177 13.29 -4.06 -25.87
C ASN A 177 12.84 -2.59 -25.73
N THR A 178 11.70 -2.21 -26.34
CA THR A 178 11.16 -0.86 -26.17
C THR A 178 10.42 -0.75 -24.84
N PHE A 179 9.58 -1.72 -24.47
CA PHE A 179 8.65 -1.57 -23.35
C PHE A 179 9.02 -2.30 -22.05
N GLU A 180 10.00 -3.20 -22.05
CA GLU A 180 10.40 -4.01 -20.88
C GLU A 180 10.83 -3.18 -19.65
N HIS A 181 11.05 -1.88 -19.79
CA HIS A 181 11.42 -1.02 -18.67
C HIS A 181 10.22 -0.54 -17.84
N HIS A 182 8.98 -0.75 -18.28
CA HIS A 182 7.76 -0.43 -17.53
C HIS A 182 7.43 -1.54 -16.54
N GLY A 183 7.10 -1.20 -15.29
CA GLY A 183 6.90 -2.20 -14.23
C GLY A 183 5.55 -2.93 -14.29
N ASN A 184 4.55 -2.34 -14.95
CA ASN A 184 3.16 -2.80 -14.91
C ASN A 184 2.70 -3.46 -16.24
N ILE A 185 3.53 -4.31 -16.85
CA ILE A 185 3.18 -5.06 -18.07
C ILE A 185 3.03 -6.57 -17.78
N ILE A 186 2.02 -7.18 -18.39
CA ILE A 186 1.88 -8.62 -18.59
C ILE A 186 1.82 -8.86 -20.11
N TRP A 187 2.73 -9.66 -20.65
CA TRP A 187 2.80 -9.92 -22.08
C TRP A 187 1.73 -10.92 -22.50
N GLY A 188 0.75 -10.50 -23.31
CA GLY A 188 -0.22 -11.40 -23.94
C GLY A 188 0.31 -11.92 -25.29
N ILE A 189 0.32 -13.23 -25.49
CA ILE A 189 0.79 -13.80 -26.77
C ILE A 189 -0.21 -13.47 -27.90
N ALA A 190 -1.44 -13.90 -27.74
CA ALA A 190 -2.56 -13.57 -28.62
C ALA A 190 -3.86 -13.71 -27.82
N GLU A 191 -4.84 -12.87 -28.11
CA GLU A 191 -6.24 -13.12 -27.74
C GLU A 191 -6.76 -14.32 -28.55
N GLU A 192 -7.59 -15.14 -27.91
CA GLU A 192 -8.11 -16.41 -28.45
C GLU A 192 -7.12 -17.17 -29.37
N TYR A 193 -5.90 -17.47 -28.87
CA TYR A 193 -4.78 -17.82 -29.77
C TYR A 193 -5.07 -18.99 -30.73
N GLU A 194 -5.97 -19.91 -30.37
CA GLU A 194 -6.39 -21.02 -31.21
C GLU A 194 -6.98 -20.61 -32.57
N GLU A 195 -7.43 -19.35 -32.72
CA GLU A 195 -7.95 -18.82 -33.99
C GLU A 195 -6.88 -18.75 -35.08
N ALA A 196 -5.65 -18.37 -34.71
CA ALA A 196 -4.56 -18.10 -35.65
C ALA A 196 -3.30 -18.95 -35.41
N LEU A 197 -3.09 -19.43 -34.19
CA LEU A 197 -1.84 -20.05 -33.75
C LEU A 197 -2.06 -21.50 -33.29
N THR A 198 -1.05 -22.34 -33.49
CA THR A 198 -0.98 -23.65 -32.84
C THR A 198 -0.34 -23.53 -31.46
N ASP A 199 -0.57 -24.51 -30.57
CA ASP A 199 0.13 -24.57 -29.27
C ASP A 199 1.65 -24.46 -29.44
N ALA A 200 2.22 -25.16 -30.43
CA ALA A 200 3.66 -25.14 -30.66
C ALA A 200 4.17 -23.76 -31.08
N LYS A 201 3.39 -23.03 -31.88
CA LYS A 201 3.68 -21.66 -32.29
C LYS A 201 3.58 -20.69 -31.12
N ALA A 202 2.54 -20.80 -30.30
CA ALA A 202 2.36 -19.98 -29.09
C ALA A 202 3.53 -20.17 -28.10
N ARG A 203 4.00 -21.41 -27.88
CA ARG A 203 5.19 -21.69 -27.05
C ARG A 203 6.46 -21.06 -27.61
N ALA A 204 6.62 -21.09 -28.93
CA ALA A 204 7.78 -20.49 -29.57
C ALA A 204 7.79 -18.96 -29.43
N ILE A 205 6.63 -18.31 -29.49
CA ILE A 205 6.48 -16.87 -29.22
C ILE A 205 6.76 -16.57 -27.74
N ALA A 206 6.19 -17.34 -26.80
CA ALA A 206 6.45 -17.19 -25.37
C ALA A 206 7.96 -17.27 -25.04
N ALA A 207 8.65 -18.24 -25.63
CA ALA A 207 10.10 -18.41 -25.47
C ALA A 207 10.90 -17.25 -26.08
N GLU A 208 10.44 -16.65 -27.18
CA GLU A 208 11.09 -15.48 -27.77
C GLU A 208 10.89 -14.22 -26.92
N ILE A 209 9.68 -14.02 -26.37
CA ILE A 209 9.40 -12.93 -25.41
C ILE A 209 10.29 -13.07 -24.18
N ALA A 210 10.29 -14.25 -23.53
CA ALA A 210 11.11 -14.49 -22.34
C ALA A 210 12.61 -14.37 -22.59
N ALA A 211 13.07 -14.66 -23.82
CA ALA A 211 14.48 -14.50 -24.19
C ALA A 211 14.86 -13.02 -24.44
N ALA A 212 13.89 -12.17 -24.78
CA ALA A 212 14.09 -10.76 -25.04
C ALA A 212 13.87 -9.86 -23.81
N ASP A 213 13.07 -10.30 -22.82
CA ASP A 213 12.70 -9.51 -21.64
C ASP A 213 13.72 -9.69 -20.50
N ASP A 214 14.54 -8.67 -20.27
CA ASP A 214 15.57 -8.65 -19.22
C ASP A 214 14.98 -8.46 -17.80
N TYR A 215 13.70 -8.13 -17.69
CA TYR A 215 13.00 -7.80 -16.44
C TYR A 215 12.07 -8.91 -15.95
N ASN A 216 11.87 -9.98 -16.73
CA ASN A 216 11.01 -11.13 -16.41
C ASN A 216 9.56 -10.75 -16.08
N HIS A 217 8.90 -10.00 -16.96
CA HIS A 217 7.46 -9.79 -16.84
C HIS A 217 6.69 -11.10 -16.98
N ALA A 218 5.51 -11.16 -16.37
CA ALA A 218 4.60 -12.28 -16.54
C ALA A 218 4.17 -12.41 -18.01
N ILE A 219 4.12 -13.63 -18.52
CA ILE A 219 3.62 -13.92 -19.87
C ILE A 219 2.28 -14.67 -19.76
N ALA A 220 1.27 -14.14 -20.44
CA ALA A 220 -0.09 -14.64 -20.47
C ALA A 220 -0.42 -15.30 -21.81
N ILE A 221 -1.25 -16.35 -21.73
CA ILE A 221 -1.92 -16.96 -22.88
C ILE A 221 -3.43 -16.87 -22.70
N HIS A 222 -4.14 -16.39 -23.72
CA HIS A 222 -5.59 -16.28 -23.73
C HIS A 222 -6.21 -17.37 -24.60
N HIS A 223 -7.05 -18.20 -24.02
CA HIS A 223 -7.66 -19.34 -24.70
C HIS A 223 -9.04 -19.03 -25.26
N LEU A 224 -9.34 -19.60 -26.42
CA LEU A 224 -10.68 -19.67 -26.99
C LEU A 224 -11.59 -20.56 -26.13
N GLY A 225 -12.39 -19.93 -25.27
CA GLY A 225 -13.49 -20.51 -24.51
C GLY A 225 -13.19 -21.74 -23.62
N GLY A 226 -13.44 -21.62 -22.32
CA GLY A 226 -13.43 -22.73 -21.37
C GLY A 226 -12.06 -23.03 -20.74
N ASN A 227 -11.92 -24.19 -20.09
CA ASN A 227 -10.84 -24.48 -19.14
C ASN A 227 -9.78 -25.47 -19.63
N ILE A 228 -9.52 -25.51 -20.95
CA ILE A 228 -8.52 -26.42 -21.49
C ILE A 228 -7.12 -25.85 -21.25
N MET A 229 -6.37 -26.45 -20.32
CA MET A 229 -4.99 -26.08 -20.02
C MET A 229 -4.02 -26.74 -21.02
N ASN A 230 -3.78 -26.12 -22.18
CA ASN A 230 -2.83 -26.65 -23.18
C ASN A 230 -1.35 -26.39 -22.82
N PHE A 231 -1.08 -25.54 -21.84
CA PHE A 231 0.28 -25.13 -21.41
C PHE A 231 0.61 -25.46 -19.95
N PRO A 232 0.25 -26.64 -19.44
CA PRO A 232 0.26 -26.92 -18.00
C PRO A 232 1.66 -26.92 -17.37
N ASP A 233 2.70 -27.14 -18.19
CA ASP A 233 4.10 -27.25 -17.75
C ASP A 233 5.05 -26.39 -18.63
N ASP A 234 4.53 -25.35 -19.31
CA ASP A 234 5.42 -24.45 -20.06
C ASP A 234 6.20 -23.54 -19.10
N PRO A 235 7.54 -23.43 -19.23
CA PRO A 235 8.34 -22.61 -18.32
C PRO A 235 8.24 -21.10 -18.58
N ASN A 236 7.62 -20.67 -19.68
CA ASN A 236 7.52 -19.25 -20.05
C ASN A 236 6.08 -18.73 -20.02
N ILE A 237 5.12 -19.45 -19.43
CA ILE A 237 3.72 -19.01 -19.32
C ILE A 237 3.36 -18.97 -17.85
N ASP A 238 3.07 -17.76 -17.37
CA ASP A 238 2.81 -17.48 -15.96
C ASP A 238 1.34 -17.19 -15.65
N GLN A 239 0.56 -16.81 -16.67
CA GLN A 239 -0.85 -16.47 -16.52
C GLN A 239 -1.72 -17.17 -17.57
N PHE A 240 -2.78 -17.81 -17.10
CA PHE A 240 -3.89 -18.27 -17.94
C PHE A 240 -4.97 -17.20 -17.96
N ALA A 241 -5.12 -16.53 -19.10
CA ALA A 241 -6.18 -15.56 -19.34
C ALA A 241 -7.41 -16.32 -19.84
N GLN A 242 -8.38 -16.51 -18.95
CA GLN A 242 -9.57 -17.31 -19.16
C GLN A 242 -10.65 -16.51 -19.87
N GLN A 243 -11.23 -17.13 -20.89
CA GLN A 243 -12.52 -16.77 -21.44
C GLN A 243 -13.61 -17.71 -20.92
N SER A 244 -14.53 -17.15 -20.14
CA SER A 244 -15.66 -17.86 -19.54
C SER A 244 -16.93 -17.66 -20.37
N ASN A 245 -17.81 -18.66 -20.39
CA ASN A 245 -19.16 -18.53 -20.95
C ASN A 245 -20.26 -18.46 -19.87
N ALA A 246 -19.87 -18.12 -18.64
CA ALA A 246 -20.73 -18.18 -17.48
C ALA A 246 -21.85 -17.14 -17.49
N THR A 247 -23.07 -17.62 -17.36
CA THR A 247 -24.29 -16.79 -17.42
C THR A 247 -24.70 -16.16 -16.09
N SER A 248 -24.08 -16.53 -14.96
CA SER A 248 -24.37 -15.99 -13.63
C SER A 248 -23.13 -15.89 -12.76
N PRO A 249 -23.14 -15.11 -11.65
CA PRO A 249 -22.03 -15.09 -10.69
C PRO A 249 -21.67 -16.48 -10.14
N GLN A 250 -22.65 -17.33 -9.87
CA GLN A 250 -22.41 -18.70 -9.37
C GLN A 250 -21.79 -19.61 -10.43
N ALA A 251 -22.21 -19.47 -11.69
CA ALA A 251 -21.60 -20.20 -12.79
C ALA A 251 -20.16 -19.73 -13.01
N LEU A 252 -19.92 -18.42 -12.91
CA LEU A 252 -18.58 -17.83 -13.07
C LEU A 252 -17.65 -18.26 -11.95
N TYR A 253 -18.13 -18.29 -10.69
CA TYR A 253 -17.39 -18.86 -9.58
C TYR A 253 -16.94 -20.29 -9.89
N ALA A 254 -17.86 -21.15 -10.36
CA ALA A 254 -17.54 -22.54 -10.66
C ALA A 254 -16.54 -22.69 -11.82
N ASP A 255 -16.67 -21.86 -12.85
CA ASP A 255 -15.80 -21.88 -14.04
C ASP A 255 -14.38 -21.42 -13.70
N VAL A 256 -14.23 -20.28 -13.01
CA VAL A 256 -12.94 -19.79 -12.53
C VAL A 256 -12.33 -20.77 -11.52
N ARG A 257 -13.15 -21.36 -10.64
CA ARG A 257 -12.70 -22.33 -9.64
C ARG A 257 -12.11 -23.58 -10.30
N GLU A 258 -12.76 -24.08 -11.35
CA GLU A 258 -12.23 -25.20 -12.15
C GLU A 258 -10.90 -24.84 -12.79
N ALA A 259 -10.77 -23.65 -13.40
CA ALA A 259 -9.50 -23.19 -13.96
C ALA A 259 -8.39 -23.10 -12.90
N VAL A 260 -8.67 -22.55 -11.71
CA VAL A 260 -7.71 -22.47 -10.60
C VAL A 260 -7.29 -23.86 -10.11
N ASP A 261 -8.24 -24.81 -10.03
CA ASP A 261 -7.93 -26.19 -9.63
C ASP A 261 -7.12 -26.95 -10.71
N LEU A 262 -7.35 -26.67 -11.99
CA LEU A 262 -6.57 -27.24 -13.10
C LEU A 262 -5.17 -26.61 -13.20
N ALA A 263 -5.02 -25.33 -12.87
CA ALA A 263 -3.73 -24.68 -12.77
C ALA A 263 -2.86 -25.32 -11.68
N ASP A 264 -3.47 -25.82 -10.59
CA ASP A 264 -2.81 -26.54 -9.49
C ASP A 264 -1.60 -25.76 -8.92
N GLY A 265 -1.74 -24.44 -8.84
CA GLY A 265 -0.72 -23.52 -8.34
C GLY A 265 0.46 -23.24 -9.28
N ARG A 266 0.46 -23.75 -10.52
CA ARG A 266 1.57 -23.62 -11.47
C ARG A 266 1.65 -22.28 -12.20
N TYR A 267 0.54 -21.56 -12.27
CA TYR A 267 0.40 -20.24 -12.85
C TYR A 267 -0.85 -19.57 -12.28
N ASN A 268 -0.96 -18.26 -12.46
CA ASN A 268 -2.12 -17.51 -12.01
C ASN A 268 -3.25 -17.55 -13.06
N VAL A 269 -4.49 -17.39 -12.59
CA VAL A 269 -5.68 -17.38 -13.45
C VAL A 269 -6.28 -15.99 -13.45
N ASN A 270 -6.39 -15.39 -14.63
CA ASN A 270 -7.08 -14.12 -14.86
C ASN A 270 -8.37 -14.40 -15.61
N MET A 271 -9.53 -14.10 -15.03
CA MET A 271 -10.78 -14.04 -15.79
C MET A 271 -10.70 -12.78 -16.64
N ALA A 272 -10.25 -12.95 -17.89
CA ALA A 272 -9.97 -11.87 -18.84
C ALA A 272 -11.17 -11.53 -19.71
N GLU A 273 -12.01 -12.54 -19.96
CA GLU A 273 -13.18 -12.41 -20.78
C GLU A 273 -14.33 -13.25 -20.23
N ASN A 274 -15.55 -12.71 -20.28
CA ASN A 274 -16.76 -13.47 -19.96
C ASN A 274 -17.82 -13.24 -21.03
N TRP A 275 -17.75 -14.04 -22.09
CA TRP A 275 -18.67 -14.04 -23.22
C TRP A 275 -20.01 -14.70 -22.87
N ASN A 276 -21.11 -14.25 -23.46
CA ASN A 276 -22.41 -14.87 -23.26
C ASN A 276 -23.19 -14.85 -24.57
N GLU A 277 -23.07 -15.93 -25.37
CA GLU A 277 -23.69 -16.10 -26.69
C GLU A 277 -25.22 -15.87 -26.73
N GLY A 278 -25.89 -15.77 -25.58
CA GLY A 278 -27.34 -15.55 -25.48
C GLY A 278 -27.79 -14.08 -25.36
N VAL A 279 -26.85 -13.13 -25.31
CA VAL A 279 -27.11 -11.69 -25.16
C VAL A 279 -26.64 -11.01 -26.45
N ASP A 280 -27.54 -10.31 -27.15
CA ASP A 280 -27.27 -9.60 -28.41
C ASP A 280 -25.88 -8.91 -28.36
N ASP A 281 -25.05 -8.99 -29.41
CA ASP A 281 -23.64 -8.49 -29.45
C ASP A 281 -23.49 -7.02 -28.99
N GLN A 282 -24.61 -6.29 -28.91
CA GLN A 282 -24.71 -4.92 -28.44
C GLN A 282 -25.09 -4.76 -26.95
N ALA A 283 -25.22 -5.83 -26.17
CA ALA A 283 -25.70 -5.83 -24.78
C ALA A 283 -24.77 -6.58 -23.80
N GLN A 284 -23.48 -6.66 -24.11
CA GLN A 284 -22.50 -7.31 -23.23
C GLN A 284 -22.28 -6.53 -21.93
N GLY A 285 -22.33 -7.27 -20.81
CA GLY A 285 -21.82 -7.02 -19.45
C GLY A 285 -22.15 -5.70 -18.73
N LEU A 286 -21.90 -4.58 -19.40
CA LEU A 286 -21.94 -3.22 -18.87
C LEU A 286 -23.14 -2.42 -19.40
N LYS A 287 -23.66 -2.81 -20.57
CA LYS A 287 -24.61 -2.01 -21.35
C LYS A 287 -26.02 -1.95 -20.75
N ASP A 288 -26.39 -2.90 -19.88
CA ASP A 288 -27.69 -2.93 -19.18
C ASP A 288 -27.68 -2.26 -17.78
N GLY A 289 -26.58 -1.64 -17.36
CA GLY A 289 -26.57 -0.78 -16.17
C GLY A 289 -26.77 -1.52 -14.83
N ASN A 290 -26.58 -2.85 -14.79
CA ASN A 290 -26.63 -3.60 -13.56
C ASN A 290 -25.25 -3.66 -12.89
N ARG A 291 -24.77 -2.50 -12.40
CA ARG A 291 -23.57 -2.37 -11.58
C ARG A 291 -23.44 -3.49 -10.52
N SER A 292 -24.57 -3.94 -9.96
CA SER A 292 -24.55 -5.04 -8.98
C SER A 292 -24.15 -6.38 -9.58
N ASP A 293 -24.64 -6.76 -10.76
CA ASP A 293 -24.29 -8.05 -11.38
C ASP A 293 -22.80 -8.16 -11.69
N ILE A 294 -22.21 -7.09 -12.23
CA ILE A 294 -20.76 -7.01 -12.49
C ILE A 294 -19.97 -7.16 -11.20
N ARG A 295 -20.34 -6.41 -10.16
CA ARG A 295 -19.68 -6.53 -8.85
C ARG A 295 -19.79 -7.96 -8.32
N LEU A 296 -20.98 -8.57 -8.35
CA LEU A 296 -21.17 -9.96 -7.90
C LEU A 296 -20.30 -10.97 -8.67
N ARG A 297 -20.15 -10.78 -9.99
CA ARG A 297 -19.26 -11.60 -10.84
C ARG A 297 -17.79 -11.42 -10.49
N ASN A 298 -17.37 -10.19 -10.24
CA ASN A 298 -16.00 -9.89 -9.85
C ASN A 298 -15.66 -10.53 -8.50
N TRP A 299 -16.57 -10.43 -7.51
CA TRP A 299 -16.38 -11.09 -6.22
C TRP A 299 -16.43 -12.61 -6.31
N ALA A 300 -17.31 -13.17 -7.15
CA ALA A 300 -17.28 -14.59 -7.45
C ALA A 300 -15.92 -15.04 -8.01
N THR A 301 -15.34 -14.28 -8.94
CA THR A 301 -14.01 -14.55 -9.52
C THR A 301 -12.91 -14.51 -8.46
N GLY A 302 -12.85 -13.44 -7.66
CA GLY A 302 -11.85 -13.31 -6.61
C GLY A 302 -11.94 -14.38 -5.53
N MET A 303 -13.16 -14.73 -5.12
CA MET A 303 -13.40 -15.80 -4.15
C MET A 303 -13.13 -17.20 -4.71
N ALA A 304 -13.11 -17.37 -6.03
CA ALA A 304 -12.66 -18.59 -6.71
C ALA A 304 -11.12 -18.67 -6.81
N GLY A 305 -10.40 -17.61 -6.43
CA GLY A 305 -8.95 -17.53 -6.44
C GLY A 305 -8.34 -17.01 -7.75
N GLY A 306 -9.14 -16.34 -8.58
CA GLY A 306 -8.70 -15.72 -9.84
C GLY A 306 -8.64 -14.19 -9.78
N TYR A 307 -7.93 -13.60 -10.73
CA TYR A 307 -7.89 -12.17 -10.99
C TYR A 307 -9.03 -11.70 -11.89
N VAL A 308 -9.34 -10.40 -11.86
CA VAL A 308 -10.47 -9.81 -12.58
C VAL A 308 -10.01 -8.82 -13.64
N MET A 309 -10.39 -9.09 -14.88
CA MET A 309 -10.31 -8.15 -15.99
C MET A 309 -11.57 -8.30 -16.86
N VAL A 310 -12.33 -7.21 -17.03
CA VAL A 310 -13.65 -7.29 -17.69
C VAL A 310 -13.56 -6.81 -19.13
N VAL A 311 -13.74 -7.71 -20.10
CA VAL A 311 -13.80 -7.37 -21.53
C VAL A 311 -14.87 -6.30 -21.87
N GLY A 312 -14.61 -5.49 -22.90
CA GLY A 312 -15.66 -4.71 -23.56
C GLY A 312 -16.13 -3.45 -22.83
N THR A 313 -15.31 -2.89 -21.92
CA THR A 313 -15.74 -1.78 -21.07
C THR A 313 -15.90 -0.44 -21.76
N TRP A 314 -15.13 -0.19 -22.82
CA TRP A 314 -15.23 1.04 -23.61
C TRP A 314 -15.56 0.77 -25.10
N GLU A 315 -15.86 -0.47 -25.48
CA GLU A 315 -16.10 -0.91 -26.86
C GLU A 315 -17.59 -0.96 -27.27
N GLY A 316 -17.84 -0.61 -28.53
CA GLY A 316 -19.15 -0.72 -29.19
C GLY A 316 -20.13 0.43 -28.94
N VAL A 317 -21.43 0.21 -29.22
CA VAL A 317 -22.50 1.21 -29.04
C VAL A 317 -23.00 1.17 -27.59
N GLY A 318 -22.69 2.18 -26.77
CA GLY A 318 -23.09 2.22 -25.36
C GLY A 318 -22.50 3.43 -24.60
N ALA A 319 -22.83 3.57 -23.32
CA ALA A 319 -22.19 4.55 -22.43
C ALA A 319 -20.94 3.93 -21.77
N PRO A 320 -19.87 4.71 -21.53
CA PRO A 320 -18.69 4.25 -20.80
C PRO A 320 -19.04 3.84 -19.35
N PRO A 321 -18.16 3.10 -18.65
CA PRO A 321 -18.40 2.73 -17.25
C PRO A 321 -18.58 3.97 -16.39
N THR A 322 -19.46 3.86 -15.40
CA THR A 322 -19.62 4.93 -14.40
C THR A 322 -18.46 4.92 -13.42
N SER A 323 -18.17 6.07 -12.79
CA SER A 323 -17.14 6.17 -11.73
C SER A 323 -17.38 5.20 -10.58
N GLU A 324 -18.64 4.88 -10.27
CA GLU A 324 -19.00 3.90 -9.23
C GLU A 324 -18.70 2.45 -9.62
N MET A 325 -18.79 2.12 -10.91
CA MET A 325 -18.39 0.80 -11.42
C MET A 325 -16.87 0.69 -11.34
N LEU A 326 -16.15 1.71 -11.82
CA LEU A 326 -14.69 1.82 -11.67
C LEU A 326 -14.25 1.67 -10.20
N SER A 327 -14.96 2.33 -9.29
CA SER A 327 -14.71 2.26 -7.85
C SER A 327 -15.01 0.89 -7.23
N ASP A 328 -15.89 0.06 -7.83
CA ASP A 328 -16.15 -1.31 -7.34
C ASP A 328 -14.91 -2.20 -7.51
N TRP A 329 -14.19 -2.12 -8.64
CA TRP A 329 -12.91 -2.81 -8.80
C TRP A 329 -11.84 -2.28 -7.85
N GLY A 330 -11.76 -0.95 -7.66
CA GLY A 330 -10.84 -0.37 -6.70
C GLY A 330 -11.13 -0.77 -5.24
N ARG A 331 -12.40 -0.91 -4.86
CA ARG A 331 -12.82 -1.46 -3.57
C ARG A 331 -12.41 -2.92 -3.41
N GLN A 332 -12.60 -3.73 -4.46
CA GLN A 332 -12.19 -5.13 -4.46
C GLN A 332 -10.67 -5.27 -4.28
N LYS A 333 -9.87 -4.56 -5.10
CA LYS A 333 -8.41 -4.51 -4.97
C LYS A 333 -7.99 -4.21 -3.53
N ARG A 334 -8.46 -3.08 -2.98
CA ARG A 334 -8.10 -2.63 -1.62
C ARG A 334 -8.49 -3.64 -0.54
N PHE A 335 -9.62 -4.32 -0.69
CA PHE A 335 -10.01 -5.36 0.26
C PHE A 335 -9.07 -6.56 0.19
N PHE A 336 -8.79 -7.09 -1.00
CA PHE A 336 -7.91 -8.26 -1.10
C PHE A 336 -6.49 -7.92 -0.63
N GLU A 337 -5.90 -6.81 -1.08
CA GLU A 337 -4.55 -6.37 -0.66
C GLU A 337 -4.45 -6.00 0.84
N SER A 338 -5.56 -5.76 1.55
CA SER A 338 -5.54 -5.59 3.01
C SER A 338 -5.60 -6.90 3.81
N THR A 339 -5.66 -8.05 3.11
CA THR A 339 -5.68 -9.40 3.70
C THR A 339 -4.44 -10.20 3.29
N ASN A 340 -4.31 -11.43 3.77
CA ASN A 340 -3.32 -12.40 3.29
C ASN A 340 -3.95 -13.41 2.30
N PHE A 341 -4.71 -12.92 1.31
CA PHE A 341 -5.44 -13.77 0.36
C PHE A 341 -4.54 -14.73 -0.43
N ASP A 342 -3.28 -14.31 -0.67
CA ASP A 342 -2.24 -15.05 -1.37
C ASP A 342 -1.83 -16.34 -0.61
N GLU A 343 -2.05 -16.37 0.70
CA GLU A 343 -1.85 -17.56 1.52
C GLU A 343 -3.09 -18.47 1.63
N MET A 344 -4.21 -18.09 0.99
CA MET A 344 -5.48 -18.80 1.07
C MET A 344 -5.81 -19.58 -0.20
N ARG A 345 -6.69 -20.58 -0.07
CA ARG A 345 -7.30 -21.28 -1.21
C ARG A 345 -8.80 -21.40 -1.03
N PRO A 346 -9.59 -21.45 -2.12
CA PRO A 346 -11.03 -21.66 -2.00
C PRO A 346 -11.33 -22.97 -1.28
N ASN A 347 -12.21 -22.93 -0.28
CA ASN A 347 -12.52 -24.07 0.56
C ASN A 347 -13.99 -24.09 0.97
N ASP A 348 -14.81 -24.62 0.08
CA ASP A 348 -16.25 -24.66 0.27
C ASP A 348 -16.71 -25.60 1.39
N GLU A 349 -15.86 -26.54 1.83
CA GLU A 349 -16.19 -27.48 2.91
C GLU A 349 -16.28 -26.81 4.29
N LEU A 350 -15.62 -25.66 4.46
CA LEU A 350 -15.60 -24.91 5.70
C LEU A 350 -16.74 -23.89 5.82
N LYS A 351 -17.61 -23.74 4.81
CA LYS A 351 -18.73 -22.78 4.85
C LYS A 351 -19.77 -23.18 5.90
N ALA A 352 -20.25 -22.20 6.68
CA ALA A 352 -21.42 -22.35 7.55
C ALA A 352 -22.37 -21.14 7.42
N GLY A 353 -23.58 -21.28 7.96
CA GLY A 353 -24.58 -20.22 7.93
C GLY A 353 -24.93 -19.78 6.49
N GLY A 354 -24.84 -18.47 6.24
CA GLY A 354 -25.12 -17.83 4.97
C GLY A 354 -23.87 -17.57 4.09
N THR A 355 -22.71 -18.15 4.43
CA THR A 355 -21.49 -18.00 3.63
C THR A 355 -21.66 -18.69 2.28
N GLU A 356 -21.56 -17.93 1.18
CA GLU A 356 -21.70 -18.43 -0.19
C GLU A 356 -20.37 -18.93 -0.76
N TYR A 357 -19.30 -18.16 -0.58
CA TYR A 357 -17.94 -18.50 -1.01
C TYR A 357 -16.95 -18.30 0.13
N LEU A 358 -15.87 -19.10 0.15
CA LEU A 358 -14.84 -19.04 1.19
C LEU A 358 -13.45 -19.21 0.61
N LEU A 359 -12.54 -18.30 0.94
CA LEU A 359 -11.10 -18.51 0.87
C LEU A 359 -10.58 -18.81 2.28
N ALA A 360 -9.69 -19.80 2.42
CA ALA A 360 -9.18 -20.22 3.71
C ALA A 360 -7.69 -20.53 3.70
N LYS A 361 -7.02 -20.11 4.78
CA LYS A 361 -5.81 -20.70 5.33
C LYS A 361 -6.20 -21.34 6.67
N PRO A 362 -6.59 -22.63 6.68
CA PRO A 362 -7.23 -23.25 7.84
C PRO A 362 -6.40 -23.12 9.13
N GLY A 363 -7.08 -22.72 10.21
CA GLY A 363 -6.48 -22.45 11.52
C GLY A 363 -5.94 -21.02 11.71
N GLU A 364 -5.73 -20.28 10.62
CA GLU A 364 -5.07 -18.97 10.63
C GLU A 364 -5.97 -17.84 10.14
N SER A 365 -6.43 -17.88 8.89
CA SER A 365 -7.20 -16.77 8.31
C SER A 365 -8.20 -17.21 7.22
N TYR A 366 -9.23 -16.42 7.01
CA TYR A 366 -10.37 -16.74 6.15
C TYR A 366 -10.99 -15.48 5.56
N ILE A 367 -11.46 -15.56 4.31
CA ILE A 367 -12.38 -14.58 3.74
C ILE A 367 -13.68 -15.30 3.45
N LEU A 368 -14.78 -14.81 4.03
CA LEU A 368 -16.14 -15.29 3.81
C LEU A 368 -16.86 -14.27 2.94
N TYR A 369 -17.65 -14.72 1.97
CA TYR A 369 -18.44 -13.83 1.13
C TYR A 369 -19.88 -14.33 1.00
N ALA A 370 -20.83 -13.39 0.93
CA ALA A 370 -22.21 -13.65 0.54
C ALA A 370 -22.75 -12.48 -0.30
N SER A 371 -23.34 -12.80 -1.45
CA SER A 371 -23.99 -11.83 -2.33
C SER A 371 -25.25 -11.21 -1.72
N ASN A 372 -25.93 -11.96 -0.85
CA ASN A 372 -27.06 -11.48 -0.07
C ASN A 372 -27.24 -12.28 1.23
N VAL A 373 -26.78 -11.72 2.34
CA VAL A 373 -26.88 -12.35 3.66
C VAL A 373 -28.33 -12.43 4.13
N SER A 374 -28.88 -13.64 4.09
CA SER A 374 -30.23 -13.94 4.61
C SER A 374 -30.24 -14.31 6.11
N GLY A 375 -29.09 -14.25 6.79
CA GLY A 375 -28.90 -14.66 8.18
C GLY A 375 -27.54 -14.23 8.76
N GLU A 376 -26.69 -15.19 9.11
CA GLU A 376 -25.36 -14.95 9.70
C GLU A 376 -24.28 -15.56 8.79
N LEU A 377 -23.14 -14.89 8.61
CA LEU A 377 -21.96 -15.52 7.98
C LEU A 377 -21.32 -16.48 8.97
N GLY A 378 -20.92 -17.66 8.51
CA GLY A 378 -20.34 -18.68 9.38
C GLY A 378 -19.21 -19.48 8.76
N LEU A 379 -18.46 -20.12 9.66
CA LEU A 379 -17.27 -20.91 9.39
C LEU A 379 -17.28 -22.18 10.25
N MET A 380 -16.98 -23.32 9.64
CA MET A 380 -16.80 -24.61 10.31
C MET A 380 -15.38 -24.73 10.88
N ASP A 381 -15.22 -25.65 11.84
CA ASP A 381 -13.90 -26.14 12.33
C ASP A 381 -12.91 -25.06 12.78
N MET A 382 -13.42 -23.94 13.32
CA MET A 382 -12.56 -22.91 13.89
C MET A 382 -11.74 -23.47 15.05
N GLN A 383 -10.48 -23.06 15.12
CA GLN A 383 -9.61 -23.35 16.25
C GLN A 383 -9.87 -22.34 17.36
N PRO A 384 -9.71 -22.70 18.64
CA PRO A 384 -9.85 -21.74 19.71
C PRO A 384 -8.73 -20.70 19.61
N GLY A 385 -9.08 -19.43 19.86
CA GLY A 385 -8.15 -18.32 19.72
C GLY A 385 -8.85 -16.99 19.61
N ASN A 386 -8.07 -15.91 19.72
CA ASN A 386 -8.57 -14.57 19.49
C ASN A 386 -8.49 -14.30 17.99
N TYR A 387 -9.56 -13.75 17.43
CA TYR A 387 -9.65 -13.47 16.01
C TYR A 387 -10.07 -12.03 15.80
N SER A 388 -9.41 -11.33 14.88
CA SER A 388 -9.90 -10.08 14.31
C SER A 388 -10.90 -10.38 13.21
N PHE A 389 -11.90 -9.52 13.08
CA PHE A 389 -12.97 -9.57 12.09
C PHE A 389 -13.00 -8.23 11.39
N MET A 390 -12.87 -8.20 10.07
CA MET A 390 -13.08 -7.03 9.24
C MET A 390 -14.28 -7.30 8.33
N TRP A 391 -15.43 -6.78 8.71
CA TRP A 391 -16.64 -6.77 7.88
C TRP A 391 -16.53 -5.68 6.84
N PHE A 392 -16.88 -5.99 5.60
CA PHE A 392 -16.77 -5.08 4.48
C PHE A 392 -18.03 -5.18 3.62
N ASP A 393 -18.60 -4.04 3.25
CA ASP A 393 -19.68 -3.91 2.28
C ASP A 393 -19.07 -3.64 0.90
N PRO A 394 -19.10 -4.62 -0.02
CA PRO A 394 -18.52 -4.45 -1.35
C PRO A 394 -19.12 -3.32 -2.19
N ALA A 395 -20.40 -3.00 -1.97
CA ALA A 395 -21.13 -2.01 -2.76
C ALA A 395 -20.81 -0.58 -2.33
N THR A 396 -20.53 -0.36 -1.04
CA THR A 396 -20.31 0.98 -0.48
C THR A 396 -18.86 1.23 -0.06
N GLY A 397 -18.11 0.18 0.25
CA GLY A 397 -16.79 0.24 0.87
C GLY A 397 -16.83 0.48 2.38
N ALA A 398 -18.00 0.47 3.01
CA ALA A 398 -18.11 0.57 4.46
C ALA A 398 -17.45 -0.64 5.12
N SER A 399 -16.72 -0.40 6.21
CA SER A 399 -16.10 -1.45 7.00
C SER A 399 -16.39 -1.31 8.49
N VAL A 400 -16.41 -2.45 9.19
CA VAL A 400 -16.50 -2.55 10.65
C VAL A 400 -15.49 -3.57 11.11
N GLU A 401 -14.58 -3.16 11.99
CA GLU A 401 -13.61 -4.04 12.61
C GLU A 401 -13.99 -4.38 14.05
N GLU A 402 -13.74 -5.63 14.45
CA GLU A 402 -13.91 -6.09 15.82
C GLU A 402 -12.96 -7.24 16.13
N SER A 403 -12.83 -7.59 17.40
CA SER A 403 -12.08 -8.77 17.85
C SER A 403 -12.95 -9.65 18.72
N ARG A 404 -12.85 -10.98 18.54
CA ARG A 404 -13.66 -11.96 19.27
C ARG A 404 -12.82 -13.13 19.72
N MET A 405 -13.05 -13.53 20.97
CA MET A 405 -12.58 -14.80 21.49
C MET A 405 -13.47 -15.92 20.94
N ILE A 406 -12.88 -16.83 20.19
CA ILE A 406 -13.60 -17.93 19.53
C ILE A 406 -13.24 -19.26 20.21
N SER A 407 -14.27 -20.09 20.44
CA SER A 407 -14.09 -21.47 20.89
C SER A 407 -13.86 -22.41 19.69
N ALA A 408 -13.47 -23.66 19.96
CA ALA A 408 -13.35 -24.64 18.89
C ALA A 408 -14.72 -25.00 18.29
N GLY A 409 -14.82 -25.11 16.96
CA GLY A 409 -16.00 -25.64 16.26
C GLY A 409 -16.65 -24.68 15.26
N GLU A 410 -17.91 -24.94 14.93
CA GLU A 410 -18.73 -24.13 14.03
C GLU A 410 -19.20 -22.84 14.73
N HIS A 411 -19.03 -21.71 14.05
CA HIS A 411 -19.47 -20.40 14.50
C HIS A 411 -20.12 -19.63 13.37
N SER A 412 -21.15 -18.85 13.71
CA SER A 412 -21.79 -17.88 12.82
C SER A 412 -22.02 -16.57 13.55
N TRP A 413 -22.04 -15.47 12.79
CA TRP A 413 -22.17 -14.12 13.33
C TRP A 413 -23.09 -13.25 12.48
N PRO A 414 -23.92 -12.42 13.12
CA PRO A 414 -24.77 -11.48 12.41
C PRO A 414 -23.94 -10.34 11.82
N THR A 415 -24.31 -9.89 10.62
CA THR A 415 -23.75 -8.70 10.00
C THR A 415 -23.94 -7.48 10.93
N PRO A 416 -22.89 -6.70 11.22
CA PRO A 416 -22.99 -5.53 12.09
C PRO A 416 -23.77 -4.39 11.43
N ALA A 417 -24.26 -3.46 12.26
CA ALA A 417 -24.95 -2.26 11.76
C ALA A 417 -24.03 -1.42 10.86
N GLY A 418 -24.55 -0.91 9.76
CA GLY A 418 -23.79 -0.10 8.79
C GLY A 418 -23.21 -0.89 7.62
N ILE A 419 -23.25 -2.22 7.67
CA ILE A 419 -22.87 -3.10 6.56
C ILE A 419 -24.14 -3.56 5.81
N GLY A 420 -24.09 -3.52 4.48
CA GLY A 420 -25.18 -3.93 3.59
C GLY A 420 -25.48 -5.43 3.58
N SER A 421 -26.32 -5.85 2.64
CA SER A 421 -26.69 -7.26 2.46
C SER A 421 -25.67 -8.06 1.66
N GLU A 422 -24.91 -7.42 0.80
CA GLU A 422 -23.71 -8.00 0.19
C GLU A 422 -22.54 -7.77 1.15
N VAL A 423 -21.83 -8.84 1.53
CA VAL A 423 -20.84 -8.79 2.61
C VAL A 423 -19.63 -9.64 2.29
N ALA A 424 -18.44 -9.06 2.49
CA ALA A 424 -17.20 -9.81 2.67
C ALA A 424 -16.76 -9.69 4.13
N LEU A 425 -16.28 -10.79 4.71
CA LEU A 425 -15.76 -10.82 6.08
C LEU A 425 -14.39 -11.48 6.07
N TYR A 426 -13.37 -10.71 6.44
CA TYR A 426 -12.04 -11.25 6.71
C TYR A 426 -11.90 -11.59 8.19
N VAL A 427 -11.57 -12.84 8.49
CA VAL A 427 -11.35 -13.35 9.85
C VAL A 427 -9.90 -13.81 9.96
N ARG A 428 -9.12 -13.25 10.90
CA ARG A 428 -7.72 -13.62 11.09
C ARG A 428 -7.43 -13.91 12.55
N LYS A 429 -6.76 -15.04 12.82
CA LYS A 429 -6.27 -15.37 14.15
C LYS A 429 -5.19 -14.36 14.52
N VAL A 430 -5.39 -13.66 15.63
CA VAL A 430 -4.37 -12.79 16.20
C VAL A 430 -3.61 -13.58 17.27
N SER A 431 -2.31 -13.31 17.40
CA SER A 431 -1.51 -13.84 18.53
C SER A 431 -2.19 -13.48 19.85
N ASP A 432 -1.96 -14.28 20.90
CA ASP A 432 -2.61 -14.13 22.21
C ASP A 432 -2.78 -12.66 22.60
N ALA A 433 -4.01 -12.31 23.00
CA ALA A 433 -4.50 -10.94 23.16
C ALA A 433 -3.41 -9.97 23.62
N GLN A 434 -3.18 -8.91 22.83
CA GLN A 434 -2.27 -7.83 23.19
C GLN A 434 -2.44 -7.49 24.68
N VAL A 435 -1.36 -7.56 25.43
CA VAL A 435 -1.40 -7.25 26.86
C VAL A 435 -1.48 -5.74 27.03
N PHE A 436 -2.44 -5.30 27.85
CA PHE A 436 -2.57 -3.91 28.28
C PHE A 436 -2.25 -3.82 29.78
N PRO A 437 -1.56 -2.78 30.23
CA PRO A 437 -1.31 -2.58 31.65
C PRO A 437 -2.62 -2.31 32.41
N GLY A 438 -2.69 -2.75 33.66
CA GLY A 438 -3.73 -2.31 34.58
C GLY A 438 -3.43 -0.91 35.16
N GLU A 439 -3.77 -0.70 36.44
CA GLU A 439 -3.38 0.52 37.16
C GLU A 439 -1.84 0.74 37.14
N SER A 440 -1.08 -0.36 37.18
CA SER A 440 0.37 -0.37 36.97
C SER A 440 0.75 -1.25 35.78
N TRP A 441 1.90 -0.94 35.18
CA TRP A 441 2.53 -1.85 34.20
C TRP A 441 2.94 -3.17 34.85
N ASP A 442 2.50 -4.28 34.28
CA ASP A 442 3.06 -5.60 34.59
C ASP A 442 4.50 -5.68 34.08
N THR A 443 5.35 -6.40 34.83
CA THR A 443 6.79 -6.47 34.52
C THR A 443 7.20 -7.86 34.06
N ARG A 444 8.13 -7.90 33.11
CA ARG A 444 8.83 -9.10 32.65
C ARG A 444 10.32 -8.80 32.58
N THR A 445 11.15 -9.83 32.71
CA THR A 445 12.58 -9.72 32.41
C THR A 445 12.82 -9.67 30.90
N LEU A 446 13.94 -9.09 30.47
CA LEU A 446 14.34 -9.05 29.06
C LEU A 446 14.37 -10.45 28.43
N ALA A 447 14.86 -11.44 29.17
CA ALA A 447 14.91 -12.83 28.72
C ALA A 447 13.52 -13.47 28.54
N GLU A 448 12.52 -13.11 29.37
CA GLU A 448 11.16 -13.64 29.24
C GLU A 448 10.44 -13.15 27.98
N VAL A 449 10.86 -12.01 27.43
CA VAL A 449 10.32 -11.43 26.19
C VAL A 449 11.28 -11.56 25.00
N GLY A 450 12.32 -12.40 25.15
CA GLY A 450 13.24 -12.72 24.06
C GLY A 450 14.18 -11.59 23.63
N LEU A 451 14.48 -10.61 24.50
CA LEU A 451 15.43 -9.55 24.22
C LEU A 451 16.85 -9.87 24.73
N ASP A 452 17.87 -9.59 23.92
CA ASP A 452 19.27 -9.69 24.34
C ASP A 452 19.61 -8.63 25.41
N GLU A 453 19.92 -9.13 26.61
CA GLU A 453 20.19 -8.29 27.78
C GLU A 453 21.45 -7.41 27.61
N ALA A 454 22.48 -7.87 26.92
CA ALA A 454 23.72 -7.10 26.75
C ALA A 454 23.49 -5.90 25.82
N LEU A 455 22.78 -6.11 24.71
CA LEU A 455 22.47 -5.06 23.74
C LEU A 455 21.51 -4.01 24.32
N ILE A 456 20.48 -4.43 25.06
CA ILE A 456 19.57 -3.51 25.75
C ILE A 456 20.31 -2.70 26.82
N ASN A 457 21.19 -3.32 27.61
CA ASN A 457 21.98 -2.59 28.61
C ASN A 457 22.91 -1.58 27.94
N GLN A 458 23.53 -1.92 26.81
CA GLN A 458 24.35 -0.98 26.04
C GLN A 458 23.51 0.20 25.52
N PHE A 459 22.29 -0.05 25.02
CA PHE A 459 21.36 1.01 24.62
C PHE A 459 21.04 1.95 25.80
N ILE A 460 20.70 1.39 26.96
CA ILE A 460 20.37 2.17 28.17
C ILE A 460 21.58 3.00 28.64
N GLU A 461 22.79 2.42 28.61
CA GLU A 461 24.02 3.14 28.95
C GLU A 461 24.31 4.31 28.00
N ASN A 462 24.10 4.10 26.69
CA ASN A 462 24.30 5.13 25.67
C ASN A 462 23.30 6.27 25.80
N VAL A 463 22.01 5.95 25.99
CA VAL A 463 20.94 6.95 26.10
C VAL A 463 20.99 7.67 27.45
N GLY A 464 21.25 6.94 28.54
CA GLY A 464 21.29 7.48 29.90
C GLY A 464 20.00 8.22 30.30
N GLY A 465 20.07 9.11 31.29
CA GLY A 465 18.92 9.88 31.75
C GLY A 465 17.87 9.01 32.45
N THR A 466 16.61 9.09 32.01
CA THR A 466 15.52 8.26 32.54
C THR A 466 14.58 7.78 31.44
N GLY A 467 14.13 6.53 31.53
CA GLY A 467 13.24 5.97 30.52
C GLY A 467 12.72 4.58 30.87
N VAL A 468 11.92 4.05 29.95
CA VAL A 468 11.35 2.71 30.00
C VAL A 468 11.34 2.04 28.63
N ILE A 469 11.36 0.71 28.62
CA ILE A 469 11.09 -0.13 27.46
C ILE A 469 9.86 -0.98 27.76
N ILE A 470 8.86 -0.90 26.87
CA ILE A 470 7.68 -1.75 26.85
C ILE A 470 7.85 -2.75 25.69
N LYS A 471 7.64 -4.04 25.96
CA LYS A 471 7.67 -5.11 24.96
C LYS A 471 6.51 -6.06 25.23
N ASP A 472 5.70 -6.32 24.22
CA ASP A 472 4.53 -7.20 24.31
C ASP A 472 3.56 -6.86 25.45
N GLY A 473 3.49 -5.58 25.81
CA GLY A 473 2.58 -5.04 26.84
C GLY A 473 3.13 -5.08 28.26
N TYR A 474 4.38 -5.51 28.41
CA TYR A 474 5.08 -5.56 29.68
C TYR A 474 6.15 -4.48 29.76
N LEU A 475 6.32 -3.90 30.95
CA LEU A 475 7.49 -3.09 31.29
C LEU A 475 8.69 -4.02 31.49
N VAL A 476 9.66 -3.96 30.59
CA VAL A 476 10.81 -4.89 30.58
C VAL A 476 12.13 -4.27 30.99
N ALA A 477 12.22 -2.94 30.89
CA ALA A 477 13.33 -2.18 31.46
C ALA A 477 12.85 -0.82 31.94
N SER A 478 13.47 -0.32 33.02
CA SER A 478 13.31 1.05 33.50
C SER A 478 14.64 1.54 34.05
N TRP A 479 14.95 2.83 33.84
CA TRP A 479 16.18 3.43 34.34
C TRP A 479 16.01 4.89 34.73
N GLY A 480 17.00 5.41 35.47
CA GLY A 480 17.00 6.77 35.97
C GLY A 480 16.03 7.01 37.12
N SER A 481 15.58 8.26 37.29
CA SER A 481 14.72 8.68 38.40
C SER A 481 13.23 8.33 38.21
N GLY A 482 12.78 8.12 36.96
CA GLY A 482 11.39 7.84 36.61
C GLY A 482 10.41 9.01 36.80
N GLY A 483 10.82 10.13 37.40
CA GLY A 483 9.92 11.23 37.78
C GLY A 483 9.41 12.07 36.62
N HIS A 484 8.38 12.89 36.85
CA HIS A 484 7.78 13.78 35.84
C HIS A 484 8.79 14.73 35.20
N GLY A 485 8.60 15.03 33.92
CA GLY A 485 9.19 16.20 33.29
C GLY A 485 8.65 16.43 31.89
N ASP A 486 9.06 17.56 31.31
CA ASP A 486 8.59 18.05 30.01
C ASP A 486 9.04 17.11 28.89
N TRP A 487 8.15 16.90 27.92
CA TRP A 487 8.40 16.12 26.68
C TRP A 487 8.67 17.01 25.46
N ALA A 488 8.72 18.32 25.65
CA ALA A 488 9.03 19.29 24.63
C ALA A 488 8.17 19.09 23.37
N SER A 489 8.77 18.95 22.18
CA SER A 489 8.05 18.72 20.92
C SER A 489 7.55 17.30 20.74
N ALA A 490 8.01 16.32 21.53
CA ALA A 490 7.51 14.95 21.44
C ALA A 490 6.03 14.83 21.83
N VAL A 491 5.44 15.86 22.44
CA VAL A 491 4.00 15.89 22.79
C VAL A 491 3.07 16.02 21.57
N LYS A 492 3.56 16.46 20.40
CA LYS A 492 2.73 16.80 19.23
C LYS A 492 1.74 15.70 18.81
N PRO A 493 2.10 14.40 18.81
CA PRO A 493 1.13 13.33 18.56
C PRO A 493 -0.08 13.31 19.51
N LEU A 494 0.09 13.70 20.77
CA LEU A 494 -1.03 13.81 21.70
C LEU A 494 -1.97 14.95 21.32
N TRP A 495 -1.43 16.12 20.94
CA TRP A 495 -2.25 17.24 20.46
C TRP A 495 -3.02 16.90 19.18
N ILE A 496 -2.44 16.04 18.36
CA ILE A 496 -3.04 15.55 17.13
C ILE A 496 -4.11 14.51 17.41
N SER A 497 -3.89 13.66 18.42
CA SER A 497 -4.91 12.75 18.93
C SER A 497 -6.16 13.53 19.38
N LEU A 498 -5.99 14.68 20.05
CA LEU A 498 -7.14 15.54 20.42
C LEU A 498 -7.87 16.13 19.21
N MET A 499 -7.19 16.47 18.12
CA MET A 499 -7.89 16.87 16.88
C MET A 499 -8.69 15.70 16.29
N MET A 500 -8.15 14.49 16.34
CA MET A 500 -8.86 13.29 15.90
C MET A 500 -10.13 13.05 16.73
N PHE A 501 -10.06 13.17 18.06
CA PHE A 501 -11.26 13.13 18.92
C PHE A 501 -12.26 14.23 18.52
N ALA A 502 -11.80 15.45 18.27
CA ALA A 502 -12.69 16.52 17.82
C ALA A 502 -13.39 16.20 16.49
N ILE A 503 -12.75 15.46 15.57
CA ILE A 503 -13.37 14.99 14.33
C ILE A 503 -14.39 13.90 14.62
N ASP A 504 -14.03 12.90 15.41
CA ASP A 504 -14.89 11.77 15.77
C ASP A 504 -16.16 12.23 16.52
N GLU A 505 -16.02 13.22 17.39
CA GLU A 505 -17.13 13.86 18.10
C GLU A 505 -17.95 14.85 17.23
N GLY A 506 -17.57 15.05 15.97
CA GLY A 506 -18.26 15.95 15.03
C GLY A 506 -18.09 17.44 15.34
N ARG A 507 -17.07 17.84 16.12
CA ARG A 507 -16.70 19.24 16.37
C ARG A 507 -15.89 19.83 15.22
N LEU A 508 -15.10 18.99 14.56
CA LEU A 508 -14.33 19.31 13.37
C LEU A 508 -14.83 18.44 12.21
N SER A 509 -15.03 19.01 11.02
CA SER A 509 -15.52 18.24 9.87
C SER A 509 -14.45 17.33 9.24
N GLY A 510 -13.18 17.53 9.59
CA GLY A 510 -12.03 16.79 9.08
C GLY A 510 -10.75 17.62 9.12
N VAL A 511 -9.61 16.99 8.78
CA VAL A 511 -8.29 17.62 8.80
C VAL A 511 -8.13 18.76 7.77
N ASP A 512 -8.92 18.75 6.70
CA ASP A 512 -8.89 19.78 5.65
C ASP A 512 -9.78 20.99 5.97
N GLN A 513 -10.41 21.03 7.14
CA GLN A 513 -11.18 22.19 7.53
C GLN A 513 -10.26 23.42 7.65
N GLN A 514 -10.62 24.48 6.91
CA GLN A 514 -9.81 25.69 6.82
C GLN A 514 -9.78 26.48 8.12
N ILE A 515 -8.60 27.00 8.48
CA ILE A 515 -8.36 27.81 9.67
C ILE A 515 -9.13 29.13 9.62
N ALA A 516 -9.34 29.68 8.42
CA ALA A 516 -10.17 30.87 8.20
C ALA A 516 -11.60 30.73 8.77
N ASN A 517 -12.16 29.51 8.79
CA ASN A 517 -13.51 29.25 9.30
C ASN A 517 -13.64 29.44 10.81
N PHE A 518 -12.53 29.58 11.53
CA PHE A 518 -12.51 29.73 12.98
C PHE A 518 -12.37 31.20 13.42
N GLY A 519 -12.46 32.17 12.50
CA GLY A 519 -12.49 33.59 12.82
C GLY A 519 -11.11 34.16 13.17
N TRP A 520 -10.08 33.71 12.46
CA TRP A 520 -8.75 34.34 12.45
C TRP A 520 -8.68 35.35 11.31
N ASP A 521 -8.07 36.52 11.57
CA ASP A 521 -7.86 37.57 10.57
C ASP A 521 -6.64 37.22 9.69
N LEU A 522 -6.75 36.12 8.93
CA LEU A 522 -5.69 35.63 8.04
C LEU A 522 -5.41 36.62 6.90
N THR A 523 -4.17 36.67 6.43
CA THR A 523 -3.82 37.38 5.20
C THR A 523 -4.47 36.69 3.98
N GLU A 524 -4.45 37.33 2.80
CA GLU A 524 -4.98 36.71 1.57
C GLU A 524 -4.25 35.40 1.22
N GLN A 525 -2.95 35.35 1.51
CA GLN A 525 -2.10 34.20 1.23
C GLN A 525 -2.46 32.96 2.07
N ASP A 526 -2.84 33.17 3.33
CA ASP A 526 -3.09 32.09 4.28
C ASP A 526 -4.54 31.61 4.31
N GLN A 527 -5.42 32.15 3.45
CA GLN A 527 -6.86 31.81 3.47
C GLN A 527 -7.15 30.32 3.23
N THR A 528 -6.28 29.61 2.51
CA THR A 528 -6.42 28.18 2.22
C THR A 528 -5.82 27.27 3.27
N MET A 529 -5.22 27.83 4.34
CA MET A 529 -4.58 27.05 5.41
C MET A 529 -5.60 26.14 6.10
N THR A 530 -5.21 24.89 6.36
CA THR A 530 -6.05 23.85 6.98
C THR A 530 -5.38 23.33 8.25
N PHE A 531 -6.12 22.55 9.05
CA PHE A 531 -5.54 21.81 10.16
C PHE A 531 -4.45 20.84 9.69
N SER A 532 -4.63 20.18 8.55
CA SER A 532 -3.63 19.31 7.92
C SER A 532 -2.33 20.06 7.63
N HIS A 533 -2.40 21.25 7.04
CA HIS A 533 -1.21 22.08 6.78
C HIS A 533 -0.44 22.43 8.05
N LEU A 534 -1.13 22.75 9.14
CA LEU A 534 -0.47 23.04 10.42
C LEU A 534 0.13 21.78 11.07
N ALA A 535 -0.61 20.66 11.07
CA ALA A 535 -0.15 19.40 11.66
C ALA A 535 1.04 18.79 10.92
N ASN A 536 1.10 19.00 9.59
CA ASN A 536 2.14 18.50 8.70
C ASN A 536 3.28 19.50 8.43
N MET A 537 3.31 20.64 9.15
CA MET A 537 4.41 21.61 9.06
C MET A 537 4.58 22.24 7.67
N THR A 538 3.47 22.40 6.94
CA THR A 538 3.41 22.95 5.58
C THR A 538 2.54 24.20 5.47
N SER A 539 2.21 24.85 6.58
CA SER A 539 1.26 25.97 6.59
C SER A 539 1.76 27.27 5.98
N GLY A 540 3.08 27.46 5.81
CA GLY A 540 3.66 28.74 5.37
C GLY A 540 3.58 29.86 6.42
N TYR A 541 2.93 29.64 7.56
CA TYR A 541 2.73 30.65 8.60
C TYR A 541 4.07 31.13 9.19
N VAL A 542 4.35 32.44 9.21
CA VAL A 542 5.67 33.03 9.61
C VAL A 542 6.83 32.64 8.66
N ARG A 543 6.53 31.99 7.53
CA ARG A 543 7.52 31.61 6.51
C ARG A 543 7.27 32.31 5.19
N GLY A 544 6.02 32.61 4.83
CA GLY A 544 5.70 33.47 3.69
C GLY A 544 5.53 32.72 2.36
N GLU A 545 5.61 31.39 2.35
CA GLU A 545 5.07 30.54 1.27
C GLU A 545 3.55 30.34 1.43
N VAL A 546 2.85 29.97 0.35
CA VAL A 546 1.42 29.60 0.43
C VAL A 546 1.28 28.24 1.14
N PRO A 547 0.20 27.99 1.92
CA PRO A 547 -0.02 26.68 2.52
C PRO A 547 0.12 25.52 1.52
N GLY A 548 0.97 24.55 1.84
CA GLY A 548 1.27 23.38 1.04
C GLY A 548 2.51 23.49 0.14
N GLU A 549 3.09 24.69 -0.05
CA GLU A 549 4.20 24.87 -1.01
C GLU A 549 5.59 24.51 -0.45
N ALA A 550 5.79 24.57 0.86
CA ALA A 550 7.08 24.28 1.48
C ALA A 550 6.94 23.68 2.88
N PHE A 551 7.94 22.90 3.29
CA PHE A 551 8.07 22.36 4.64
C PHE A 551 8.90 23.28 5.54
N ALA A 552 8.41 23.51 6.76
CA ALA A 552 9.14 24.19 7.83
C ALA A 552 8.71 23.62 9.18
N TYR A 553 9.64 23.02 9.95
CA TYR A 553 9.30 22.52 11.28
C TYR A 553 9.07 23.70 12.24
N ASN A 554 7.79 24.08 12.40
CA ASN A 554 7.37 25.43 12.76
C ASN A 554 6.49 25.46 14.02
N ASP A 555 7.05 25.98 15.12
CA ASP A 555 6.31 26.05 16.39
C ASP A 555 5.31 27.21 16.45
N TYR A 556 5.41 28.23 15.59
CA TYR A 556 4.37 29.26 15.45
C TYR A 556 3.11 28.68 14.80
N GLY A 557 3.27 27.86 13.76
CA GLY A 557 2.17 27.11 13.16
C GLY A 557 1.48 26.21 14.18
N ILE A 558 2.25 25.49 15.01
CA ILE A 558 1.67 24.66 16.07
C ILE A 558 1.00 25.49 17.17
N SER A 559 1.48 26.69 17.47
CA SER A 559 0.77 27.62 18.37
C SER A 559 -0.61 27.99 17.81
N LEU A 560 -0.69 28.37 16.52
CA LEU A 560 -1.96 28.65 15.85
C LEU A 560 -2.89 27.43 15.83
N TYR A 561 -2.34 26.23 15.59
CA TYR A 561 -3.07 24.96 15.68
C TYR A 561 -3.70 24.77 17.07
N LEU A 562 -2.92 24.90 18.15
CA LEU A 562 -3.40 24.67 19.50
C LEU A 562 -4.43 25.71 19.94
N LYS A 563 -4.22 26.98 19.61
CA LYS A 563 -5.20 28.05 19.90
C LYS A 563 -6.50 27.81 19.14
N THR A 564 -6.43 27.38 17.88
CA THR A 564 -7.63 27.08 17.09
C THR A 564 -8.37 25.87 17.68
N LEU A 565 -7.64 24.78 17.93
CA LEU A 565 -8.21 23.55 18.46
C LEU A 565 -8.85 23.79 19.85
N PHE A 566 -8.12 24.38 20.78
CA PHE A 566 -8.61 24.54 22.14
C PHE A 566 -9.61 25.69 22.26
N ASP A 567 -9.29 26.90 21.78
CA ASP A 567 -10.11 28.09 22.02
C ASP A 567 -11.36 28.12 21.12
N ARG A 568 -11.26 27.61 19.88
CA ARG A 568 -12.33 27.75 18.87
C ARG A 568 -13.11 26.45 18.63
N VAL A 569 -12.47 25.27 18.68
CA VAL A 569 -13.15 23.98 18.47
C VAL A 569 -13.69 23.42 19.80
N TYR A 570 -12.84 23.31 20.82
CA TYR A 570 -13.26 22.82 22.15
C TYR A 570 -13.89 23.90 23.03
N GLY A 571 -13.63 25.18 22.75
CA GLY A 571 -14.15 26.30 23.54
C GLY A 571 -13.53 26.41 24.94
N ILE A 572 -12.29 25.94 25.10
CA ILE A 572 -11.52 26.03 26.35
C ILE A 572 -10.34 26.99 26.18
N ASP A 573 -9.92 27.65 27.25
CA ASP A 573 -8.75 28.55 27.21
C ASP A 573 -7.45 27.74 27.13
N SER A 574 -6.78 27.79 25.98
CA SER A 574 -5.48 27.15 25.71
C SER A 574 -4.35 27.57 26.66
N THR A 575 -4.50 28.72 27.33
CA THR A 575 -3.53 29.22 28.33
C THR A 575 -3.86 28.76 29.75
N ASN A 576 -5.02 28.16 29.97
CA ASN A 576 -5.43 27.60 31.25
C ASN A 576 -5.05 26.12 31.35
N ALA A 577 -3.95 25.85 32.05
CA ALA A 577 -3.42 24.51 32.25
C ALA A 577 -4.44 23.51 32.80
N ASP A 578 -5.29 23.92 33.76
CA ASP A 578 -6.30 23.04 34.35
C ASP A 578 -7.40 22.68 33.34
N ALA A 579 -7.78 23.61 32.47
CA ALA A 579 -8.77 23.36 31.41
C ALA A 579 -8.22 22.38 30.37
N VAL A 580 -6.99 22.59 29.90
CA VAL A 580 -6.33 21.68 28.95
C VAL A 580 -6.11 20.30 29.58
N MET A 581 -5.69 20.24 30.85
CA MET A 581 -5.52 18.97 31.56
C MET A 581 -6.85 18.22 31.73
N SER A 582 -7.95 18.96 31.97
CA SER A 582 -9.28 18.36 32.04
C SER A 582 -9.70 17.75 30.71
N LEU A 583 -9.42 18.42 29.58
CA LEU A 583 -9.66 17.86 28.25
C LEU A 583 -8.83 16.60 28.02
N VAL A 584 -7.52 16.63 28.31
CA VAL A 584 -6.64 15.46 28.17
C VAL A 584 -7.16 14.27 29.00
N ASN A 585 -7.59 14.51 30.24
CA ASN A 585 -8.15 13.45 31.09
C ASN A 585 -9.51 12.93 30.59
N ASN A 586 -10.31 13.76 29.94
CA ASN A 586 -11.59 13.32 29.38
C ASN A 586 -11.37 12.39 28.17
N GLU A 587 -10.51 12.79 27.23
CA GLU A 587 -10.29 12.04 25.99
C GLU A 587 -9.37 10.82 26.18
N LEU A 588 -8.34 10.95 27.02
CA LEU A 588 -7.30 9.92 27.19
C LEU A 588 -7.33 9.27 28.59
N GLY A 589 -8.35 9.54 29.40
CA GLY A 589 -8.47 8.98 30.75
C GLY A 589 -8.53 7.45 30.78
N ALA A 590 -9.03 6.82 29.72
CA ALA A 590 -9.06 5.38 29.55
C ALA A 590 -7.66 4.73 29.58
N LEU A 591 -6.61 5.49 29.22
CA LEU A 591 -5.23 5.01 29.26
C LEU A 591 -4.68 4.81 30.68
N GLN A 592 -5.35 5.36 31.70
CA GLN A 592 -5.00 5.20 33.12
C GLN A 592 -3.53 5.55 33.42
N PHE A 593 -3.13 6.80 33.21
CA PHE A 593 -1.78 7.28 33.55
C PHE A 593 -1.46 6.98 35.04
N GLU A 594 -0.53 6.03 35.26
CA GLU A 594 -0.19 5.41 36.54
C GLU A 594 0.38 6.44 37.53
N ASP A 595 1.26 7.32 37.06
CA ASP A 595 1.89 8.38 37.85
C ASP A 595 1.21 9.75 37.65
N GLY A 596 0.23 9.81 36.74
CA GLY A 596 -0.48 11.01 36.34
C GLY A 596 0.35 11.95 35.46
N SER A 597 -0.34 12.94 34.90
CA SER A 597 0.28 14.00 34.11
C SER A 597 -0.27 15.37 34.53
N PHE A 598 0.46 16.42 34.17
CA PHE A 598 -0.03 17.79 34.34
C PHE A 598 0.41 18.68 33.18
N ILE A 599 -0.40 19.70 32.91
CA ILE A 599 -0.10 20.75 31.95
C ILE A 599 0.55 21.93 32.69
N GLN A 600 1.54 22.55 32.05
CA GLN A 600 2.04 23.87 32.42
C GLN A 600 1.86 24.82 31.25
N THR A 601 1.53 26.08 31.53
CA THR A 601 1.49 27.12 30.48
C THR A 601 2.86 27.78 30.38
N VAL A 602 3.54 27.60 29.25
CA VAL A 602 4.85 28.18 28.97
C VAL A 602 4.73 29.01 27.70
N ARG A 603 5.14 30.29 27.76
CA ARG A 603 5.03 31.25 26.63
C ARG A 603 3.63 31.27 25.97
N GLY A 604 2.58 31.19 26.78
CA GLY A 604 1.20 31.28 26.29
C GLY A 604 0.66 30.03 25.61
N GLY A 605 1.33 28.87 25.73
CA GLY A 605 0.82 27.57 25.25
C GLY A 605 1.04 26.43 26.25
N PRO A 606 0.30 25.31 26.11
CA PRO A 606 0.37 24.19 27.03
C PRO A 606 1.59 23.29 26.78
N ARG A 607 2.22 22.85 27.88
CA ARG A 607 3.33 21.89 27.93
C ARG A 607 2.95 20.70 28.79
N LEU A 608 3.10 19.50 28.24
CA LEU A 608 2.78 18.26 28.94
C LEU A 608 3.98 17.76 29.73
N THR A 609 3.75 17.53 31.02
CA THR A 609 4.74 16.96 31.92
C THR A 609 4.24 15.61 32.43
N MET A 610 4.99 14.53 32.19
CA MET A 610 4.64 13.18 32.66
C MET A 610 5.86 12.27 32.83
N THR A 611 5.67 11.11 33.46
CA THR A 611 6.72 10.10 33.60
C THR A 611 6.94 9.33 32.28
N PRO A 612 8.10 8.67 32.08
CA PRO A 612 8.30 7.81 30.91
C PRO A 612 7.31 6.66 30.82
N ARG A 613 6.84 6.12 31.95
CA ARG A 613 5.81 5.06 31.99
C ARG A 613 4.47 5.52 31.42
N ASP A 614 4.05 6.73 31.77
CA ASP A 614 2.79 7.26 31.27
C ASP A 614 2.88 7.74 29.82
N PHE A 615 4.03 8.28 29.41
CA PHE A 615 4.25 8.61 28.01
C PHE A 615 4.27 7.35 27.13
N ALA A 616 4.82 6.24 27.65
CA ALA A 616 4.77 4.95 26.97
C ALA A 616 3.34 4.38 26.84
N ARG A 617 2.37 4.76 27.70
CA ARG A 617 0.96 4.37 27.51
C ARG A 617 0.36 5.00 26.25
N ILE A 618 0.72 6.25 25.94
CA ILE A 618 0.33 6.90 24.68
C ILE A 618 0.95 6.15 23.50
N GLY A 619 2.25 5.81 23.58
CA GLY A 619 2.90 5.04 22.51
C GLY A 619 2.31 3.65 22.33
N TRP A 620 1.94 2.98 23.43
CA TRP A 620 1.30 1.67 23.38
C TRP A 620 -0.10 1.73 22.75
N TRP A 621 -0.87 2.78 23.05
CA TRP A 621 -2.17 3.03 22.42
C TRP A 621 -2.05 3.31 20.91
N TRP A 622 -1.05 4.08 20.49
CA TRP A 622 -0.76 4.31 19.06
C TRP A 622 -0.30 3.04 18.36
N LEU A 623 0.59 2.24 18.97
CA LEU A 623 0.99 0.92 18.46
C LEU A 623 -0.24 0.01 18.26
N ASN A 624 -1.24 0.13 19.14
CA ASN A 624 -2.50 -0.61 19.09
C ASN A 624 -3.61 0.11 18.34
N ARG A 625 -3.26 1.09 17.49
CA ARG A 625 -4.17 1.72 16.51
C ARG A 625 -5.49 2.18 17.13
N GLY A 626 -5.43 2.81 18.30
CA GLY A 626 -6.60 3.38 18.95
C GLY A 626 -7.31 2.44 19.93
N ASN A 627 -6.97 1.16 19.93
CA ASN A 627 -7.52 0.18 20.85
C ASN A 627 -6.79 0.23 22.20
N TRP A 628 -7.57 0.25 23.29
CA TRP A 628 -7.07 0.13 24.65
C TRP A 628 -7.91 -0.87 25.43
N GLN A 629 -7.32 -2.02 25.76
CA GLN A 629 -7.98 -3.06 26.57
C GLN A 629 -9.34 -3.54 25.99
N GLY A 630 -9.46 -3.55 24.66
CA GLY A 630 -10.68 -3.95 23.95
C GLY A 630 -11.69 -2.81 23.75
N GLU A 631 -11.39 -1.61 24.22
CA GLU A 631 -12.15 -0.39 23.92
C GLU A 631 -11.44 0.38 22.79
N GLN A 632 -12.15 0.60 21.68
CA GLN A 632 -11.65 1.40 20.57
C GLN A 632 -11.91 2.89 20.86
N LEU A 633 -10.88 3.64 21.25
CA LEU A 633 -11.01 5.06 21.62
C LEU A 633 -11.07 6.00 20.42
N LEU A 634 -10.37 5.66 19.33
CA LEU A 634 -10.45 6.32 18.03
C LEU A 634 -10.51 5.27 16.93
N PRO A 635 -11.22 5.47 15.81
CA PRO A 635 -11.31 4.49 14.74
C PRO A 635 -9.93 4.06 14.20
N VAL A 636 -9.78 2.76 13.92
CA VAL A 636 -8.55 2.18 13.35
C VAL A 636 -8.10 2.90 12.07
N SER A 637 -9.05 3.33 11.25
CA SER A 637 -8.82 4.06 10.00
C SER A 637 -8.06 5.38 10.18
N TYR A 638 -8.10 6.01 11.36
CA TYR A 638 -7.31 7.21 11.63
C TYR A 638 -5.83 6.88 11.71
N PHE A 639 -5.47 5.72 12.25
CA PHE A 639 -4.09 5.29 12.34
C PHE A 639 -3.57 4.84 10.97
N ASP A 640 -4.39 4.13 10.17
CA ASP A 640 -4.04 3.82 8.77
C ASP A 640 -3.77 5.09 7.96
N THR A 641 -4.61 6.10 8.15
CA THR A 641 -4.52 7.32 7.35
C THR A 641 -3.36 8.20 7.82
N TYR A 642 -3.20 8.39 9.13
CA TYR A 642 -2.38 9.48 9.67
C TYR A 642 -1.09 9.03 10.38
N MET A 643 -0.89 7.72 10.61
CA MET A 643 0.35 7.16 11.17
C MET A 643 1.32 6.74 10.03
N GLN A 644 1.53 7.63 9.07
CA GLN A 644 2.47 7.47 7.96
C GLN A 644 3.02 8.84 7.53
N PRO A 645 4.10 8.94 6.74
CA PRO A 645 4.55 10.22 6.18
C PRO A 645 3.44 10.89 5.38
N GLN A 646 3.27 12.19 5.56
CA GLN A 646 2.24 12.99 4.88
C GLN A 646 2.82 14.14 4.08
N VAL A 647 4.12 14.40 4.24
CA VAL A 647 4.84 15.43 3.52
C VAL A 647 5.53 14.75 2.33
N PRO A 648 5.20 15.10 1.07
CA PRO A 648 5.82 14.49 -0.10
C PRO A 648 7.35 14.62 -0.09
N ASN A 649 8.08 13.58 -0.50
CA ASN A 649 9.56 13.57 -0.49
C ASN A 649 10.20 14.71 -1.30
N ASN A 650 9.51 15.18 -2.34
CA ASN A 650 9.99 16.23 -3.24
C ASN A 650 9.53 17.64 -2.83
N LEU A 651 8.80 17.79 -1.72
CA LEU A 651 8.37 19.11 -1.24
C LEU A 651 9.60 19.94 -0.82
N PRO A 652 9.77 21.17 -1.31
CA PRO A 652 10.92 21.98 -0.94
C PRO A 652 10.87 22.39 0.53
N LEU A 653 12.05 22.63 1.11
CA LEU A 653 12.16 23.31 2.39
C LEU A 653 11.85 24.80 2.21
N THR A 654 11.34 25.43 3.26
CA THR A 654 11.12 26.88 3.28
C THR A 654 12.38 27.66 2.93
N GLY A 655 12.22 28.69 2.08
CA GLY A 655 13.29 29.57 1.63
C GLY A 655 13.09 31.03 2.02
N VAL A 656 11.94 31.37 2.58
CA VAL A 656 11.57 32.74 2.95
C VAL A 656 11.22 32.86 4.44
N GLU A 657 11.24 34.09 4.97
CA GLU A 657 10.85 34.39 6.35
C GLU A 657 9.74 35.44 6.32
N ASP A 658 8.80 35.33 7.27
CA ASP A 658 7.75 36.31 7.48
C ASP A 658 7.57 36.59 8.98
N VAL A 659 6.58 37.41 9.33
CA VAL A 659 6.26 37.83 10.70
C VAL A 659 5.05 37.08 11.25
N ASP A 660 5.01 36.94 12.58
CA ASP A 660 3.84 36.50 13.32
C ASP A 660 2.77 37.61 13.34
N TYR A 661 2.01 37.74 12.24
CA TYR A 661 1.04 38.81 12.08
C TYR A 661 -0.27 38.60 12.88
N LEU A 662 -0.47 37.42 13.49
CA LEU A 662 -1.63 37.14 14.36
C LEU A 662 -1.28 37.28 15.84
N ASP A 663 -0.02 37.61 16.16
CA ASP A 663 0.52 37.69 17.52
C ASP A 663 0.24 36.40 18.34
N VAL A 664 0.34 35.21 17.72
CA VAL A 664 0.08 33.93 18.41
C VAL A 664 1.24 33.50 19.31
N ASP A 665 2.44 34.01 19.06
CA ASP A 665 3.72 33.64 19.67
C ASP A 665 4.08 32.15 19.46
N THR A 666 5.32 31.79 19.73
CA THR A 666 5.80 30.40 19.65
C THR A 666 5.54 29.64 20.94
N ILE A 667 5.20 28.36 20.83
CA ILE A 667 5.14 27.45 21.99
C ILE A 667 6.53 27.08 22.54
N GLY A 668 7.64 27.46 21.89
CA GLY A 668 8.97 27.43 22.48
C GLY A 668 10.15 27.39 21.50
N GLY A 669 9.95 26.87 20.28
CA GLY A 669 10.97 26.84 19.22
C GLY A 669 10.81 27.98 18.20
N ASP A 670 11.44 27.83 17.04
CA ASP A 670 11.43 28.83 15.96
C ASP A 670 10.43 28.47 14.85
N SER A 671 10.34 29.32 13.82
CA SER A 671 9.47 29.09 12.65
C SER A 671 10.05 28.08 11.65
N ASN A 672 11.33 27.72 11.77
CA ASN A 672 11.94 26.58 11.08
C ASN A 672 13.13 26.06 11.91
N GLN A 673 13.13 24.78 12.25
CA GLN A 673 14.11 24.21 13.20
C GLN A 673 14.99 23.09 12.63
N VAL A 674 14.71 22.60 11.41
CA VAL A 674 15.45 21.52 10.76
C VAL A 674 15.47 21.65 9.24
N ASP A 675 16.55 21.11 8.66
CA ASP A 675 16.76 21.03 7.22
C ASP A 675 16.31 19.68 6.63
N TYR A 676 15.38 18.99 7.30
CA TYR A 676 14.83 17.69 6.90
C TYR A 676 13.35 17.60 7.33
N GLY A 677 12.57 16.74 6.70
CA GLY A 677 11.14 16.60 7.00
C GLY A 677 10.32 15.99 5.86
N PRO A 678 10.45 16.49 4.62
CA PRO A 678 9.85 15.86 3.44
C PRO A 678 10.15 14.36 3.39
N GLY A 679 9.12 13.55 3.24
CA GLY A 679 9.16 12.09 3.24
C GLY A 679 9.29 11.41 4.60
N LEU A 680 9.62 12.17 5.65
CA LEU A 680 9.91 11.63 6.98
C LEU A 680 8.90 12.05 8.03
N TYR A 681 8.00 12.99 7.72
CA TYR A 681 7.13 13.61 8.72
C TYR A 681 5.66 13.50 8.35
N GLY A 682 4.82 13.29 9.36
CA GLY A 682 3.37 13.27 9.23
C GLY A 682 2.71 13.36 10.60
N TYR A 683 1.75 14.27 10.76
CA TYR A 683 0.91 14.40 11.95
C TYR A 683 1.64 14.20 13.29
N GLY A 684 2.73 14.94 13.50
CA GLY A 684 3.46 14.94 14.79
C GLY A 684 4.54 13.88 14.93
N TRP A 685 4.62 12.95 13.99
CA TRP A 685 5.53 11.81 14.00
C TRP A 685 6.64 11.96 12.95
N TRP A 686 7.81 11.39 13.28
CA TRP A 686 8.92 11.16 12.38
C TRP A 686 8.98 9.67 12.03
N PHE A 687 9.15 9.32 10.76
CA PHE A 687 9.07 7.95 10.25
C PHE A 687 10.40 7.49 9.67
N ASN A 688 10.67 6.19 9.77
CA ASN A 688 11.85 5.56 9.19
C ASN A 688 11.76 5.37 7.68
N CYS A 689 11.40 6.42 6.95
CA CYS A 689 11.21 6.41 5.50
C CYS A 689 12.43 6.99 4.77
N PHE A 690 12.39 6.99 3.44
CA PHE A 690 13.49 7.47 2.61
C PHE A 690 13.72 8.97 2.76
N VAL A 691 14.97 9.36 2.93
CA VAL A 691 15.36 10.77 3.11
C VAL A 691 15.43 11.45 1.75
N GLY A 692 14.41 12.25 1.42
CA GLY A 692 14.32 12.93 0.13
C GLY A 692 14.33 11.93 -1.04
N MET A 693 15.23 12.12 -2.00
CA MET A 693 15.46 11.21 -3.14
C MET A 693 16.67 10.29 -2.94
N THR A 694 17.13 10.09 -1.69
CA THR A 694 18.20 9.13 -1.38
C THR A 694 17.61 7.74 -1.14
N ASN A 695 18.43 6.69 -1.30
CA ASN A 695 18.03 5.31 -0.98
C ASN A 695 18.19 4.98 0.52
N ASP A 696 18.57 5.95 1.35
CA ASP A 696 18.80 5.73 2.78
C ASP A 696 17.54 6.07 3.57
N ARG A 697 17.13 5.17 4.47
CA ARG A 697 16.07 5.45 5.44
C ARG A 697 16.55 6.41 6.53
N ALA A 698 15.63 7.10 7.19
CA ALA A 698 15.93 8.04 8.27
C ALA A 698 16.82 7.41 9.37
N TRP A 699 16.46 6.20 9.82
CA TRP A 699 17.22 5.35 10.73
C TRP A 699 17.53 3.98 10.09
N PRO A 700 18.59 3.84 9.27
CA PRO A 700 18.86 2.61 8.50
C PRO A 700 19.08 1.35 9.33
N GLY A 701 19.45 1.50 10.61
CA GLY A 701 19.65 0.38 11.52
C GLY A 701 18.40 -0.08 12.28
N ALA A 702 17.26 0.60 12.11
CA ALA A 702 16.00 0.25 12.75
C ALA A 702 15.03 -0.38 11.73
N PRO A 703 14.03 -1.18 12.15
CA PRO A 703 12.99 -1.68 11.25
C PRO A 703 12.25 -0.57 10.51
N ALA A 704 11.79 -0.86 9.29
CA ALA A 704 11.21 0.13 8.38
C ALA A 704 9.94 0.81 8.92
N ASP A 705 9.20 0.11 9.77
CA ASP A 705 8.00 0.60 10.43
C ASP A 705 8.29 1.37 11.73
N THR A 706 9.56 1.66 12.02
CA THR A 706 9.94 2.50 13.17
C THR A 706 9.46 3.93 12.99
N PHE A 707 8.85 4.51 14.02
CA PHE A 707 8.53 5.92 14.07
C PHE A 707 8.77 6.52 15.45
N GLN A 708 8.99 7.84 15.50
CA GLN A 708 9.40 8.56 16.69
C GLN A 708 8.63 9.85 16.90
N ALA A 709 8.27 10.11 18.15
CA ALA A 709 8.00 11.46 18.63
C ALA A 709 9.30 12.04 19.17
N SER A 710 9.67 13.26 18.74
CA SER A 710 10.98 13.84 19.06
C SER A 710 10.90 15.25 19.64
N GLY A 711 11.51 15.43 20.82
CA GLY A 711 11.70 16.67 21.55
C GLY A 711 13.19 17.04 21.62
N HIS A 712 13.49 18.30 21.30
CA HIS A 712 14.85 18.83 21.17
C HIS A 712 15.80 17.90 20.37
N TRP A 713 15.24 17.21 19.37
CA TRP A 713 15.87 16.29 18.42
C TRP A 713 16.43 15.00 19.01
N ASN A 714 17.03 15.03 20.20
CA ASN A 714 17.72 13.87 20.76
C ASN A 714 17.55 13.69 22.27
N ARG A 715 16.62 14.42 22.89
CA ARG A 715 16.49 14.43 24.35
C ARG A 715 15.26 13.71 24.82
N GLU A 716 14.10 14.20 24.45
CA GLU A 716 12.82 13.65 24.83
C GLU A 716 12.28 12.85 23.64
N ILE A 717 12.43 11.53 23.65
CA ILE A 717 12.02 10.69 22.52
C ILE A 717 11.12 9.56 23.00
N MET A 718 10.09 9.30 22.19
CA MET A 718 9.36 8.04 22.20
C MET A 718 9.56 7.37 20.84
N THR A 719 10.09 6.16 20.85
CA THR A 719 10.25 5.30 19.67
C THR A 719 9.26 4.16 19.73
N ILE A 720 8.58 3.91 18.62
CA ILE A 720 7.62 2.82 18.47
C ILE A 720 8.09 1.97 17.29
N ILE A 721 8.15 0.66 17.49
CA ILE A 721 8.55 -0.31 16.48
C ILE A 721 7.47 -1.42 16.45
N PRO A 722 6.43 -1.27 15.61
CA PRO A 722 5.29 -2.19 15.57
C PRO A 722 5.66 -3.65 15.31
N SER A 723 6.56 -3.91 14.37
CA SER A 723 7.08 -5.22 13.98
C SER A 723 7.78 -5.95 15.12
N LEU A 724 8.33 -5.19 16.07
CA LEU A 724 8.93 -5.69 17.30
C LEU A 724 7.99 -5.63 18.50
N ASN A 725 6.76 -5.14 18.34
CA ASN A 725 5.79 -4.90 19.40
C ASN A 725 6.41 -4.13 20.60
N LEU A 726 7.15 -3.07 20.28
CA LEU A 726 8.08 -2.41 21.20
C LEU A 726 7.85 -0.90 21.25
N VAL A 727 7.85 -0.34 22.47
CA VAL A 727 7.81 1.10 22.73
C VAL A 727 8.92 1.47 23.70
N VAL A 728 9.73 2.47 23.35
CA VAL A 728 10.71 3.08 24.24
C VAL A 728 10.33 4.52 24.47
N ALA A 729 10.16 4.93 25.72
CA ALA A 729 9.98 6.34 26.08
C ALA A 729 11.12 6.75 27.01
N ALA A 730 11.93 7.73 26.61
CA ALA A 730 13.06 8.17 27.41
C ALA A 730 13.43 9.64 27.23
N ARG A 731 13.92 10.21 28.32
CA ARG A 731 14.54 11.54 28.38
C ARG A 731 16.01 11.37 28.72
N GLY A 732 16.87 11.54 27.72
CA GLY A 732 18.29 11.21 27.79
C GLY A 732 19.09 11.90 26.68
N ASN A 733 20.16 11.25 26.24
CA ASN A 733 20.94 11.64 25.07
C ASN A 733 20.89 10.51 24.05
N TRP A 734 19.92 10.56 23.15
CA TRP A 734 19.74 9.53 22.13
C TRP A 734 20.82 9.53 21.06
N GLY A 735 21.73 10.52 21.07
CA GLY A 735 22.79 10.68 20.07
C GLY A 735 22.46 11.78 19.07
N VAL A 736 23.38 12.01 18.14
CA VAL A 736 23.22 12.96 17.04
C VAL A 736 22.21 12.42 16.03
N TRP A 737 21.18 13.21 15.74
CA TRP A 737 20.24 12.97 14.65
C TRP A 737 20.83 13.41 13.31
N GLN A 738 21.03 12.46 12.40
CA GLN A 738 21.47 12.68 11.02
C GLN A 738 20.76 11.64 10.15
N PRO A 739 19.59 11.97 9.58
CA PRO A 739 18.81 11.01 8.81
C PRO A 739 19.64 10.44 7.64
N GLY A 740 19.52 9.13 7.39
CA GLY A 740 20.26 8.43 6.33
C GLY A 740 21.68 8.01 6.69
N ASN A 741 22.27 8.55 7.77
CA ASN A 741 23.64 8.21 8.15
C ASN A 741 23.69 7.03 9.14
N ALA A 742 24.00 5.82 8.67
CA ALA A 742 24.09 4.63 9.51
C ALA A 742 25.08 4.76 10.70
N ASP A 743 26.12 5.59 10.58
CA ASP A 743 27.12 5.81 11.63
C ASP A 743 26.70 6.88 12.66
N ALA A 744 25.58 7.56 12.44
CA ALA A 744 25.06 8.52 13.40
C ALA A 744 24.72 7.83 14.72
N SER A 745 25.19 8.38 15.83
CA SER A 745 25.01 7.74 17.15
C SER A 745 23.55 7.39 17.49
N MET A 746 22.57 8.18 17.04
CA MET A 746 21.15 7.81 17.19
C MET A 746 20.79 6.56 16.42
N ASN A 747 21.24 6.42 15.16
CA ASN A 747 21.03 5.23 14.36
C ASN A 747 21.70 4.01 14.97
N THR A 748 22.93 4.16 15.47
CA THR A 748 23.60 3.06 16.17
C THR A 748 22.87 2.63 17.45
N ASN A 749 22.24 3.57 18.17
CA ASN A 749 21.43 3.24 19.35
C ASN A 749 20.14 2.51 18.98
N LEU A 750 19.44 2.93 17.94
CA LEU A 750 18.23 2.22 17.48
C LEU A 750 18.55 0.83 16.91
N ASN A 751 19.70 0.69 16.26
CA ASN A 751 20.20 -0.61 15.80
C ASN A 751 20.44 -1.59 16.96
N LEU A 752 20.86 -1.11 18.14
CA LEU A 752 20.97 -1.98 19.32
C LEU A 752 19.60 -2.55 19.74
N LEU A 753 18.53 -1.75 19.67
CA LEU A 753 17.17 -2.22 19.96
C LEU A 753 16.71 -3.27 18.93
N ALA A 754 16.95 -3.01 17.64
CA ALA A 754 16.60 -3.92 16.57
C ALA A 754 17.34 -5.26 16.70
N GLN A 755 18.66 -5.22 16.90
CA GLN A 755 19.48 -6.41 17.09
C GLN A 755 19.10 -7.17 18.35
N ALA A 756 18.74 -6.49 19.44
CA ALA A 756 18.33 -7.13 20.67
C ALA A 756 17.08 -8.00 20.49
N ALA A 757 16.16 -7.63 19.60
CA ALA A 757 14.95 -8.38 19.31
C ALA A 757 15.16 -9.50 18.27
N MET A 758 16.13 -9.34 17.36
CA MET A 758 16.48 -10.37 16.36
C MET A 758 17.42 -11.45 16.91
N SER A 759 18.12 -11.16 18.00
CA SER A 759 19.05 -12.09 18.65
C SER A 759 18.29 -13.08 19.52
N THR A 760 17.61 -14.06 18.91
CA THR A 760 17.17 -15.25 19.66
C THR A 760 18.26 -16.34 19.58
N PRO A 761 18.58 -17.04 20.70
CA PRO A 761 19.61 -18.07 20.74
C PRO A 761 19.32 -19.33 19.92
#